data_AF-A0A915ZWB5-F1
#
_entry.id   AF-A0A915ZWB5-F1
#
_cell.length_a   1.000
_cell.length_b   1.000
_cell.length_c   1.000
_cell.angle_alpha   90.00
_cell.angle_beta   90.00
_cell.angle_gamma   90.00
#
_symmetry.space_group_name_H-M   'P 1'
#
loop_
_entity.id
_entity.type
_entity.pdbx_description
1 polymer ?
#
loop_
_entity_poly.entity_id
_entity_poly.type
_entity_poly.pdbx_seq_one_letter_code
_entity_poly.pdbx_strand_id
1 'polypeptide(L)'
;MVKGKSRQNNGPCAVCGQQDSGEKFRKLTENLLAKAIKSPAAQQLTLKLNLNDQLCQLHYNNFIVYDRGIIKSQNKRKNTDLSYYPEGKRKISLSQERYEHLLNVTNTVDGLMQQLEDLGSQLNQIEKARESLSYQLKLNHFIKISLESTNFSEFFSDKIERITNILYKYFREKNLPVWDAKEFEELIVSHDPGVKGFFDIVFQSMNPEGKNLQTQQLLKQKVMLLFYQIAAMRNKQVSGTKTAIGLFLINSGASVTCINALANMGICSTYQTLYNKLETIVNNHQHSVQAYIYRQRNKLIIGCIDDYHNLHSTRIPTVTSKDQISHIWLLYPFILKEALWATHLISLGKSYNSVKFNWDNYYEGELMESLTIHSYDADLWERYGRKFDQTKLVDLLELLLKNTNNYIQAIQSFIELPEIVNYLRQYTIPIPADFPGQLFIRRAIVNILKSNNNVPTSNNITHLIPFLGPLHVSLNSRESVFLVFWSFFNQLYLTIFDAKKKLASKPKPWRINLLMYLANSGWKLIKHLVIARFGNTKITGYRTFFDLLDNLIPATLDIYTVLFRNNKFDEYIDTIYRLWCMMRRFQRHNYDKILLAFLSDVYYWKSIGHPIIETLKNNLNMFDEYIIENFHSLLRRHTTEKVSSSKSLRRDALFIDNFRNENLFATSFVPKRDYPYKKKDLDEMIKRTSLFLLNFFDEIWKNDGKVEKKMEGKRTKKPYYYFTSIPTSFPFGALPLGYHSPIPPNMKKFCDKKFCKKSTSDSEGEVLICGHAYHEECFRVLGLKCEHCYKYLDKSINELTNSYNQRLHLEEAQLELDINEEMDEDNCELEETDGYKSKIGTDSELQKRILEFSNKTLSFTNSHRTLQDITNL
;
A
#
# COMPACT_ATOMS: atom_id res chain seq x y z
N MET A 1 8.06 -7.73 -25.80
CA MET A 1 8.85 -8.59 -26.71
C MET A 1 9.46 -7.72 -27.80
N VAL A 2 10.77 -7.82 -28.05
CA VAL A 2 11.41 -7.08 -29.17
C VAL A 2 11.09 -7.81 -30.48
N LYS A 3 10.57 -7.09 -31.49
CA LYS A 3 10.40 -7.64 -32.85
C LYS A 3 11.79 -7.91 -33.43
N GLY A 4 12.15 -9.19 -33.59
CA GLY A 4 13.38 -9.57 -34.28
C GLY A 4 13.36 -9.06 -35.72
N LYS A 5 14.37 -8.26 -36.11
CA LYS A 5 14.48 -7.72 -37.48
C LYS A 5 14.40 -8.85 -38.51
N SER A 6 13.63 -8.65 -39.57
CA SER A 6 13.71 -9.49 -40.77
C SER A 6 15.15 -9.48 -41.28
N ARG A 7 15.69 -10.67 -41.53
CA ARG A 7 17.04 -10.80 -42.11
C ARG A 7 16.90 -10.60 -43.61
N GLN A 8 17.43 -9.49 -44.11
CA GLN A 8 17.51 -9.24 -45.54
C GLN A 8 18.41 -10.27 -46.21
N ASN A 9 17.99 -10.75 -47.37
CA ASN A 9 18.83 -11.55 -48.24
C ASN A 9 19.65 -10.60 -49.12
N ASN A 10 20.97 -10.81 -49.17
CA ASN A 10 21.91 -9.88 -49.79
C ASN A 10 22.73 -10.53 -50.93
N GLY A 11 22.36 -11.73 -51.39
CA GLY A 11 23.02 -12.41 -52.50
C GLY A 11 22.70 -13.92 -52.57
N PRO A 12 23.23 -14.63 -53.57
CA PRO A 12 23.06 -16.07 -53.73
C PRO A 12 23.74 -16.90 -52.64
N CYS A 13 23.39 -18.19 -52.56
CA CYS A 13 24.15 -19.18 -51.81
C CYS A 13 25.58 -19.33 -52.37
N ALA A 14 26.59 -19.11 -51.54
CA ALA A 14 28.01 -19.13 -51.93
C ALA A 14 28.53 -20.49 -52.44
N VAL A 15 27.75 -21.57 -52.32
CA VAL A 15 28.14 -22.93 -52.75
C VAL A 15 27.46 -23.38 -54.04
N CYS A 16 26.23 -22.93 -54.31
CA CYS A 16 25.45 -23.37 -55.48
C CYS A 16 24.96 -22.22 -56.39
N GLY A 17 25.26 -20.96 -56.07
CA GLY A 17 24.87 -19.80 -56.89
C GLY A 17 23.36 -19.48 -56.88
N GLN A 18 22.51 -20.30 -56.25
CA GLN A 18 21.06 -20.09 -56.24
C GLN A 18 20.66 -18.87 -55.39
N GLN A 19 19.77 -18.04 -55.94
CA GLN A 19 19.11 -16.94 -55.27
C GLN A 19 17.60 -17.00 -55.56
N ASP A 20 16.88 -17.79 -54.77
CA ASP A 20 15.41 -17.84 -54.82
C ASP A 20 14.82 -16.77 -53.88
N SER A 21 13.73 -16.13 -54.32
CA SER A 21 13.01 -15.11 -53.54
C SER A 21 12.25 -15.68 -52.34
N GLY A 22 11.88 -16.97 -52.36
CA GLY A 22 11.13 -17.63 -51.29
C GLY A 22 11.96 -18.28 -50.19
N GLU A 23 13.25 -18.55 -50.40
CA GLU A 23 14.06 -19.35 -49.46
C GLU A 23 14.76 -18.50 -48.37
N LYS A 24 15.02 -19.12 -47.20
CA LYS A 24 15.62 -18.45 -46.04
C LYS A 24 17.12 -18.71 -45.93
N PHE A 25 17.89 -17.89 -46.64
CA PHE A 25 19.34 -17.90 -46.60
C PHE A 25 19.90 -17.50 -45.22
N ARG A 26 21.06 -18.05 -44.87
CA ARG A 26 21.71 -17.88 -43.56
C ARG A 26 23.15 -17.42 -43.75
N LYS A 27 23.46 -16.22 -43.26
CA LYS A 27 24.79 -15.61 -43.28
C LYS A 27 25.77 -16.31 -42.31
N LEU A 28 27.00 -16.56 -42.75
CA LEU A 28 28.09 -17.06 -41.92
C LEU A 28 28.73 -15.94 -41.09
N THR A 29 28.48 -15.97 -39.78
CA THR A 29 29.26 -15.25 -38.76
C THR A 29 30.49 -16.08 -38.38
N GLU A 30 31.47 -15.50 -37.66
CA GLU A 30 32.75 -16.18 -37.32
C GLU A 30 32.54 -17.55 -36.66
N ASN A 31 31.72 -17.62 -35.62
CA ASN A 31 31.38 -18.88 -34.93
C ASN A 31 30.66 -19.91 -35.83
N LEU A 32 29.98 -19.48 -36.91
CA LEU A 32 29.36 -20.37 -37.88
C LEU A 32 30.38 -20.83 -38.93
N LEU A 33 31.21 -19.93 -39.45
CA LEU A 33 32.30 -20.26 -40.38
C LEU A 33 33.29 -21.26 -39.75
N ALA A 34 33.69 -21.02 -38.50
CA ALA A 34 34.56 -21.89 -37.71
C ALA A 34 33.94 -23.27 -37.40
N LYS A 35 32.62 -23.42 -37.55
CA LYS A 35 31.94 -24.73 -37.52
C LYS A 35 31.79 -25.33 -38.92
N ALA A 36 31.49 -24.52 -39.93
CA ALA A 36 31.37 -24.94 -41.33
C ALA A 36 32.64 -25.63 -41.83
N ILE A 37 33.80 -25.00 -41.64
CA ILE A 37 35.11 -25.51 -42.06
C ILE A 37 35.48 -26.85 -41.39
N LYS A 38 34.86 -27.18 -40.25
CA LYS A 38 35.07 -28.45 -39.52
C LYS A 38 34.17 -29.59 -40.01
N SER A 39 33.23 -29.34 -40.92
CA SER A 39 32.36 -30.40 -41.44
C SER A 39 33.08 -31.26 -42.50
N PRO A 40 32.80 -32.58 -42.59
CA PRO A 40 33.36 -33.42 -43.64
C PRO A 40 32.99 -32.94 -45.05
N ALA A 41 31.77 -32.40 -45.22
CA ALA A 41 31.30 -31.89 -46.50
C ALA A 41 32.03 -30.60 -46.94
N ALA A 42 32.50 -29.77 -46.00
CA ALA A 42 33.30 -28.58 -46.34
C ALA A 42 34.76 -28.94 -46.71
N GLN A 43 35.27 -30.08 -46.23
CA GLN A 43 36.60 -30.58 -46.59
C GLN A 43 36.67 -31.16 -48.01
N GLN A 44 35.52 -31.46 -48.62
CA GLN A 44 35.39 -31.94 -50.01
C GLN A 44 35.03 -30.82 -51.00
N LEU A 45 35.00 -29.56 -50.55
CA LEU A 45 34.53 -28.42 -51.31
C LEU A 45 35.71 -27.70 -51.99
N THR A 46 35.65 -27.55 -53.32
CA THR A 46 36.68 -26.83 -54.10
C THR A 46 36.59 -25.31 -53.97
N LEU A 47 35.46 -24.78 -53.48
CA LEU A 47 35.26 -23.37 -53.16
C LEU A 47 35.48 -23.10 -51.66
N LYS A 48 36.25 -22.05 -51.36
CA LYS A 48 36.59 -21.67 -49.98
C LYS A 48 35.51 -20.73 -49.42
N LEU A 49 34.78 -21.22 -48.41
CA LEU A 49 33.83 -20.41 -47.63
C LEU A 49 34.54 -19.29 -46.86
N ASN A 50 33.95 -18.10 -46.86
CA ASN A 50 34.47 -16.89 -46.23
C ASN A 50 33.51 -16.35 -45.16
N LEU A 51 34.01 -15.39 -44.38
CA LEU A 51 33.19 -14.66 -43.41
C LEU A 51 32.18 -13.77 -44.18
N ASN A 52 30.93 -13.73 -43.71
CA ASN A 52 29.79 -13.04 -44.32
C ASN A 52 29.13 -13.69 -45.54
N ASP A 53 29.60 -14.84 -46.03
CA ASP A 53 28.91 -15.62 -47.08
C ASP A 53 27.49 -16.03 -46.68
N GLN A 54 26.59 -16.25 -47.64
CA GLN A 54 25.23 -16.76 -47.41
C GLN A 54 25.15 -18.23 -47.83
N LEU A 55 24.40 -19.05 -47.08
CA LEU A 55 24.06 -20.43 -47.43
C LEU A 55 22.54 -20.62 -47.49
N CYS A 56 22.05 -21.38 -48.48
CA CYS A 56 20.67 -21.89 -48.45
C CYS A 56 20.48 -22.92 -47.33
N GLN A 57 19.23 -23.30 -47.03
CA GLN A 57 18.90 -24.13 -45.87
C GLN A 57 19.47 -25.55 -45.96
N LEU A 58 19.61 -26.10 -47.17
CA LEU A 58 20.27 -27.39 -47.42
C LEU A 58 21.76 -27.33 -47.02
N HIS A 59 22.51 -26.40 -47.63
CA HIS A 59 23.94 -26.23 -47.38
C HIS A 59 24.23 -25.84 -45.92
N TYR A 60 23.38 -25.01 -45.30
CA TYR A 60 23.49 -24.73 -43.88
C TYR A 60 23.40 -26.00 -43.02
N ASN A 61 22.49 -26.93 -43.34
CA ASN A 61 22.42 -28.19 -42.60
C ASN A 61 23.69 -29.03 -42.81
N ASN A 62 24.15 -29.17 -44.05
CA ASN A 62 25.32 -30.00 -44.39
C ASN A 62 26.64 -29.46 -43.83
N PHE A 63 26.78 -28.15 -43.63
CA PHE A 63 28.03 -27.56 -43.11
C PHE A 63 27.96 -27.14 -41.62
N ILE A 64 26.80 -26.69 -41.10
CA ILE A 64 26.67 -26.23 -39.71
C ILE A 64 26.05 -27.28 -38.79
N VAL A 65 25.26 -28.21 -39.32
CA VAL A 65 24.35 -29.07 -38.54
C VAL A 65 24.67 -30.58 -38.70
N TYR A 66 25.76 -30.90 -39.42
CA TYR A 66 26.25 -32.27 -39.69
C TYR A 66 26.47 -33.16 -38.45
N ASP A 67 26.64 -32.55 -37.28
CA ASP A 67 26.85 -33.23 -36.00
C ASP A 67 25.54 -33.67 -35.30
N ARG A 68 24.38 -33.18 -35.75
CA ARG A 68 23.07 -33.54 -35.17
C ARG A 68 22.64 -34.95 -35.57
N GLY A 69 23.08 -35.90 -34.76
CA GLY A 69 22.76 -37.33 -34.85
C GLY A 69 23.89 -38.22 -34.33
N ILE A 70 25.11 -37.69 -34.29
CA ILE A 70 26.33 -38.47 -34.03
C ILE A 70 26.47 -38.87 -32.54
N ILE A 71 25.89 -38.10 -31.61
CA ILE A 71 25.96 -38.36 -30.16
C ILE A 71 24.82 -39.28 -29.68
N LYS A 72 24.54 -40.39 -30.40
CA LYS A 72 23.73 -41.52 -29.91
C LYS A 72 24.17 -42.90 -30.44
N SER A 73 25.46 -43.10 -30.74
CA SER A 73 25.99 -44.45 -31.03
C SER A 73 27.49 -44.62 -30.79
N GLN A 74 27.97 -44.35 -29.56
CA GLN A 74 29.32 -44.76 -29.13
C GLN A 74 29.27 -46.01 -28.24
N ASN A 75 28.97 -47.16 -28.86
CA ASN A 75 29.63 -48.42 -28.49
C ASN A 75 30.30 -48.98 -29.75
N LYS A 76 31.56 -48.56 -29.90
CA LYS A 76 32.59 -48.85 -30.91
C LYS A 76 32.26 -49.92 -31.98
N ARG A 77 32.12 -49.47 -33.24
CA ARG A 77 32.61 -50.21 -34.42
C ARG A 77 34.15 -50.18 -34.46
N LYS A 78 34.77 -51.28 -34.90
CA LYS A 78 35.81 -51.40 -35.96
C LYS A 78 36.49 -52.78 -35.83
N ASN A 79 36.71 -53.54 -36.90
CA ASN A 79 37.52 -53.16 -38.06
C ASN A 79 36.99 -53.68 -39.41
N THR A 80 37.56 -53.13 -40.49
CA THR A 80 37.33 -53.49 -41.89
C THR A 80 38.65 -53.37 -42.66
N ASP A 81 39.08 -54.44 -43.31
CA ASP A 81 39.91 -54.49 -44.52
C ASP A 81 39.79 -55.94 -45.08
N LEU A 82 40.16 -56.29 -46.32
CA LEU A 82 41.24 -55.77 -47.16
C LEU A 82 40.76 -55.30 -48.55
N SER A 83 41.07 -54.04 -48.87
CA SER A 83 41.59 -53.51 -50.15
C SER A 83 41.28 -54.18 -51.52
N TYR A 84 40.95 -53.35 -52.52
CA TYR A 84 41.35 -53.56 -53.92
C TYR A 84 42.03 -52.30 -54.49
N TYR A 85 43.32 -52.42 -54.84
CA TYR A 85 44.19 -51.53 -55.63
C TYR A 85 45.55 -52.27 -55.79
N PRO A 86 46.54 -51.77 -56.58
CA PRO A 86 46.50 -50.91 -57.77
C PRO A 86 46.78 -51.84 -59.00
N GLU A 87 47.56 -51.64 -60.07
CA GLU A 87 48.46 -50.58 -60.61
C GLU A 87 48.22 -50.42 -62.14
N GLY A 88 48.83 -49.40 -62.74
CA GLY A 88 48.64 -49.09 -64.17
C GLY A 88 49.53 -49.88 -65.13
N LYS A 89 48.91 -50.67 -66.02
CA LYS A 89 49.39 -50.88 -67.40
C LYS A 89 48.26 -51.28 -68.36
N ARG A 90 48.54 -51.02 -69.64
CA ARG A 90 47.65 -51.06 -70.82
C ARG A 90 46.82 -52.35 -70.98
N LYS A 91 45.58 -52.17 -71.45
CA LYS A 91 44.84 -53.01 -72.42
C LYS A 91 45.26 -54.49 -72.48
N ILE A 92 44.54 -55.36 -71.76
CA ILE A 92 44.64 -56.82 -71.97
C ILE A 92 43.79 -57.19 -73.20
N SER A 93 44.47 -57.52 -74.29
CA SER A 93 43.92 -58.38 -75.34
C SER A 93 44.26 -59.83 -75.02
N LEU A 94 43.25 -60.67 -74.80
CA LEU A 94 43.43 -62.13 -74.81
C LEU A 94 43.37 -62.61 -76.27
N SER A 95 44.23 -63.57 -76.63
CA SER A 95 44.19 -64.24 -77.94
C SER A 95 43.00 -65.19 -78.00
N GLN A 96 42.48 -65.39 -79.22
CA GLN A 96 41.24 -66.11 -79.47
C GLN A 96 41.26 -67.56 -78.93
N GLU A 97 42.39 -68.27 -79.12
CA GLU A 97 42.64 -69.63 -78.60
C GLU A 97 42.38 -69.75 -77.08
N ARG A 98 42.70 -68.70 -76.30
CA ARG A 98 42.56 -68.73 -74.84
C ARG A 98 41.14 -68.39 -74.36
N TYR A 99 40.31 -67.80 -75.23
CA TYR A 99 38.87 -67.70 -75.01
C TYR A 99 38.19 -69.05 -75.27
N GLU A 100 38.57 -69.71 -76.37
CA GLU A 100 38.03 -71.01 -76.78
C GLU A 100 38.34 -72.13 -75.77
N HIS A 101 39.52 -72.12 -75.12
CA HIS A 101 39.83 -73.07 -74.03
C HIS A 101 38.91 -72.91 -72.80
N LEU A 102 38.43 -71.71 -72.48
CA LEU A 102 37.61 -71.46 -71.28
C LEU A 102 36.15 -71.94 -71.42
N LEU A 103 35.71 -72.27 -72.63
CA LEU A 103 34.35 -72.79 -72.89
C LEU A 103 34.21 -74.30 -72.69
N ASN A 104 35.33 -75.06 -72.63
CA ASN A 104 35.33 -76.52 -72.79
C ASN A 104 35.51 -77.35 -71.50
N VAL A 105 35.42 -76.75 -70.30
CA VAL A 105 35.40 -77.51 -69.03
C VAL A 105 34.23 -77.08 -68.15
N THR A 106 33.08 -77.70 -68.41
CA THR A 106 31.88 -77.64 -67.57
C THR A 106 31.94 -78.63 -66.39
N ASN A 107 30.92 -78.51 -65.52
CA ASN A 107 30.43 -79.44 -64.48
C ASN A 107 30.78 -79.07 -63.03
N THR A 108 29.77 -79.21 -62.15
CA THR A 108 29.72 -78.92 -60.69
C THR A 108 29.35 -77.50 -60.22
N VAL A 109 28.74 -76.66 -61.08
CA VAL A 109 28.05 -75.43 -60.62
C VAL A 109 26.68 -75.76 -60.01
N ASP A 110 25.91 -76.64 -60.65
CA ASP A 110 24.48 -76.83 -60.39
C ASP A 110 24.18 -77.37 -58.98
N GLY A 111 25.02 -78.28 -58.48
CA GLY A 111 24.87 -78.87 -57.14
C GLY A 111 25.07 -77.86 -56.00
N LEU A 112 25.84 -76.79 -56.22
CA LEU A 112 25.99 -75.69 -55.26
C LEU A 112 24.84 -74.67 -55.38
N MET A 113 24.34 -74.42 -56.59
CA MET A 113 23.17 -73.56 -56.79
C MET A 113 21.94 -74.10 -56.06
N GLN A 114 21.67 -75.40 -56.15
CA GLN A 114 20.45 -75.98 -55.58
C GLN A 114 20.44 -75.98 -54.03
N GLN A 115 21.60 -76.08 -53.37
CA GLN A 115 21.71 -75.89 -51.92
C GLN A 115 21.53 -74.41 -51.50
N LEU A 116 21.97 -73.47 -52.33
CA LEU A 116 21.77 -72.03 -52.10
C LEU A 116 20.30 -71.62 -52.28
N GLU A 117 19.56 -72.21 -53.22
CA GLU A 117 18.12 -71.97 -53.39
C GLU A 117 17.30 -72.48 -52.20
N ASP A 118 17.61 -73.66 -51.66
CA ASP A 118 16.86 -74.20 -50.51
C ASP A 118 17.14 -73.40 -49.22
N LEU A 119 18.41 -73.05 -48.95
CA LEU A 119 18.77 -72.14 -47.85
C LEU A 119 18.14 -70.75 -48.02
N GLY A 120 18.12 -70.20 -49.24
CA GLY A 120 17.46 -68.94 -49.56
C GLY A 120 15.94 -68.99 -49.35
N SER A 121 15.33 -70.15 -49.60
CA SER A 121 13.90 -70.41 -49.37
C SER A 121 13.58 -70.51 -47.87
N GLN A 122 14.41 -71.20 -47.09
CA GLN A 122 14.28 -71.28 -45.63
C GLN A 122 14.46 -69.90 -44.97
N LEU A 123 15.46 -69.12 -45.38
CA LEU A 123 15.66 -67.73 -44.91
C LEU A 123 14.43 -66.85 -45.19
N ASN A 124 13.87 -66.91 -46.40
CA ASN A 124 12.65 -66.18 -46.76
C ASN A 124 11.44 -66.54 -45.87
N GLN A 125 11.30 -67.79 -45.44
CA GLN A 125 10.24 -68.19 -44.51
C GLN A 125 10.48 -67.62 -43.10
N ILE A 126 11.73 -67.67 -42.61
CA ILE A 126 12.12 -67.14 -41.31
C ILE A 126 11.94 -65.62 -41.24
N GLU A 127 12.29 -64.87 -42.30
CA GLU A 127 12.09 -63.43 -42.34
C GLU A 127 10.59 -63.05 -42.34
N LYS A 128 9.75 -63.73 -43.12
CA LYS A 128 8.29 -63.52 -43.10
C LYS A 128 7.67 -63.83 -41.73
N ALA A 129 8.12 -64.89 -41.06
CA ALA A 129 7.69 -65.21 -39.70
C ALA A 129 8.11 -64.12 -38.69
N ARG A 130 9.34 -63.62 -38.82
CA ARG A 130 9.90 -62.54 -37.98
C ARG A 130 9.17 -61.20 -38.19
N GLU A 131 8.80 -60.86 -39.42
CA GLU A 131 7.99 -59.66 -39.71
C GLU A 131 6.59 -59.78 -39.11
N SER A 132 5.93 -60.93 -39.27
CA SER A 132 4.61 -61.19 -38.68
C SER A 132 4.62 -61.04 -37.15
N LEU A 133 5.60 -61.65 -36.47
CA LEU A 133 5.77 -61.54 -35.02
C LEU A 133 6.09 -60.10 -34.58
N SER A 134 6.92 -59.38 -35.35
CA SER A 134 7.22 -57.95 -35.13
C SER A 134 5.97 -57.07 -35.24
N TYR A 135 5.06 -57.38 -36.17
CA TYR A 135 3.78 -56.70 -36.32
C TYR A 135 2.84 -57.00 -35.14
N GLN A 136 2.68 -58.27 -34.75
CA GLN A 136 1.86 -58.68 -33.61
C GLN A 136 2.33 -58.05 -32.29
N LEU A 137 3.65 -58.00 -32.03
CA LEU A 137 4.20 -57.36 -30.82
C LEU A 137 3.90 -55.86 -30.77
N LYS A 138 3.98 -55.15 -31.90
CA LYS A 138 3.58 -53.73 -32.00
C LYS A 138 2.07 -53.56 -31.77
N LEU A 139 1.25 -54.43 -32.37
CA LEU A 139 -0.20 -54.39 -32.23
C LEU A 139 -0.63 -54.62 -30.77
N ASN A 140 -0.08 -55.63 -30.11
CA ASN A 140 -0.36 -55.93 -28.70
C ASN A 140 0.11 -54.80 -27.76
N HIS A 141 1.25 -54.16 -28.06
CA HIS A 141 1.72 -52.99 -27.30
C HIS A 141 0.76 -51.78 -27.47
N PHE A 142 0.29 -51.53 -28.70
CA PHE A 142 -0.68 -50.48 -28.99
C PHE A 142 -2.05 -50.75 -28.33
N ILE A 143 -2.55 -51.98 -28.41
CA ILE A 143 -3.79 -52.42 -27.75
C ILE A 143 -3.68 -52.25 -26.23
N LYS A 144 -2.54 -52.63 -25.62
CA LYS A 144 -2.30 -52.46 -24.19
C LYS A 144 -2.36 -50.98 -23.78
N ILE A 145 -1.65 -50.10 -24.48
CA ILE A 145 -1.68 -48.65 -24.22
C ILE A 145 -3.10 -48.09 -24.39
N SER A 146 -3.83 -48.54 -25.42
CA SER A 146 -5.23 -48.15 -25.63
C SER A 146 -6.11 -48.55 -24.45
N LEU A 147 -6.06 -49.81 -24.01
CA LEU A 147 -6.83 -50.30 -22.86
C LEU A 147 -6.47 -49.57 -21.55
N GLU A 148 -5.18 -49.35 -21.28
CA GLU A 148 -4.73 -48.62 -20.09
C GLU A 148 -5.24 -47.16 -20.09
N SER A 149 -5.24 -46.49 -21.25
CA SER A 149 -5.80 -45.14 -21.39
C SER A 149 -7.33 -45.08 -21.30
N THR A 150 -8.05 -46.08 -21.82
CA THR A 150 -9.51 -46.20 -21.66
C THR A 150 -9.88 -46.39 -20.20
N ASN A 151 -9.23 -47.34 -19.51
CA ASN A 151 -9.47 -47.60 -18.08
C ASN A 151 -9.20 -46.35 -17.22
N PHE A 152 -8.15 -45.58 -17.51
CA PHE A 152 -7.90 -44.32 -16.81
C PHE A 152 -8.95 -43.25 -17.10
N SER A 153 -9.42 -43.15 -18.36
CA SER A 153 -10.48 -42.21 -18.76
C SER A 153 -11.80 -42.49 -18.01
N GLU A 154 -12.19 -43.76 -17.93
CA GLU A 154 -13.38 -44.20 -17.19
C GLU A 154 -13.24 -43.93 -15.68
N PHE A 155 -12.11 -44.31 -15.07
CA PHE A 155 -11.81 -44.01 -13.67
C PHE A 155 -11.88 -42.50 -13.37
N PHE A 156 -11.22 -41.67 -14.19
CA PHE A 156 -11.21 -40.22 -14.01
C PHE A 156 -12.64 -39.64 -14.16
N SER A 157 -13.43 -40.17 -15.10
CA SER A 157 -14.82 -39.76 -15.30
C SER A 157 -15.70 -40.10 -14.08
N ASP A 158 -15.59 -41.31 -13.52
CA ASP A 158 -16.30 -41.74 -12.28
C ASP A 158 -15.97 -40.82 -11.10
N LYS A 159 -14.69 -40.53 -10.84
CA LYS A 159 -14.30 -39.68 -9.69
C LYS A 159 -14.77 -38.24 -9.84
N ILE A 160 -14.67 -37.68 -11.05
CA ILE A 160 -15.20 -36.36 -11.35
C ILE A 160 -16.74 -36.33 -11.24
N GLU A 161 -17.44 -37.40 -11.66
CA GLU A 161 -18.90 -37.48 -11.54
C GLU A 161 -19.37 -37.50 -10.08
N ARG A 162 -18.71 -38.30 -9.23
CA ARG A 162 -18.94 -38.32 -7.77
C ARG A 162 -18.76 -36.94 -7.16
N ILE A 163 -17.62 -36.28 -7.41
CA ILE A 163 -17.36 -34.90 -6.95
C ILE A 163 -18.42 -33.92 -7.48
N THR A 164 -18.84 -34.05 -8.74
CA THR A 164 -19.92 -33.21 -9.31
C THR A 164 -21.24 -33.39 -8.54
N ASN A 165 -21.59 -34.62 -8.19
CA ASN A 165 -22.83 -34.93 -7.47
C ASN A 165 -22.79 -34.51 -5.99
N ILE A 166 -21.63 -34.59 -5.33
CA ILE A 166 -21.40 -34.07 -3.98
C ILE A 166 -21.60 -32.55 -3.98
N LEU A 167 -20.83 -31.83 -4.81
CA LEU A 167 -20.87 -30.37 -4.88
C LEU A 167 -22.25 -29.86 -5.32
N TYR A 168 -22.97 -30.63 -6.15
CA TYR A 168 -24.33 -30.29 -6.54
C TYR A 168 -25.32 -30.33 -5.37
N LYS A 169 -25.27 -31.36 -4.52
CA LYS A 169 -26.09 -31.44 -3.29
C LYS A 169 -25.72 -30.31 -2.33
N TYR A 170 -24.44 -30.17 -2.05
CA TYR A 170 -23.89 -29.14 -1.16
C TYR A 170 -24.31 -27.71 -1.55
N PHE A 171 -24.32 -27.37 -2.85
CA PHE A 171 -24.79 -26.06 -3.32
C PHE A 171 -26.32 -25.90 -3.36
N ARG A 172 -27.12 -26.98 -3.41
CA ARG A 172 -28.60 -26.87 -3.27
C ARG A 172 -29.01 -26.38 -1.88
N GLU A 173 -28.26 -26.73 -0.86
CA GLU A 173 -28.49 -26.34 0.54
C GLU A 173 -28.11 -24.87 0.84
N LYS A 174 -27.68 -24.11 -0.18
CA LYS A 174 -27.19 -22.72 -0.11
C LYS A 174 -25.84 -22.55 0.60
N ASN A 175 -25.10 -23.63 0.83
CA ASN A 175 -23.75 -23.55 1.40
C ASN A 175 -22.80 -22.78 0.45
N LEU A 176 -21.88 -21.99 1.03
CA LEU A 176 -20.85 -21.27 0.27
C LEU A 176 -19.72 -22.23 -0.17
N PRO A 177 -19.00 -21.95 -1.28
CA PRO A 177 -17.85 -22.77 -1.66
C PRO A 177 -16.81 -22.78 -0.54
N VAL A 178 -16.31 -23.97 -0.20
CA VAL A 178 -15.15 -24.15 0.68
C VAL A 178 -13.89 -23.67 -0.06
N TRP A 179 -13.08 -22.85 0.64
CA TRP A 179 -11.88 -22.22 0.08
C TRP A 179 -10.58 -22.69 0.75
N ASP A 180 -10.62 -23.49 1.82
CA ASP A 180 -9.44 -24.24 2.25
C ASP A 180 -9.37 -25.61 1.55
N ALA A 181 -8.18 -25.98 1.10
CA ALA A 181 -7.97 -27.20 0.33
C ALA A 181 -8.07 -28.50 1.17
N LYS A 182 -7.81 -28.44 2.48
CA LYS A 182 -7.95 -29.57 3.41
C LYS A 182 -9.42 -29.72 3.83
N GLU A 183 -10.10 -28.62 4.14
CA GLU A 183 -11.55 -28.63 4.38
C GLU A 183 -12.33 -29.16 3.17
N PHE A 184 -11.91 -28.81 1.94
CA PHE A 184 -12.51 -29.34 0.71
C PHE A 184 -12.23 -30.85 0.52
N GLU A 185 -11.02 -31.32 0.83
CA GLU A 185 -10.67 -32.74 0.77
C GLU A 185 -11.49 -33.56 1.78
N GLU A 186 -11.66 -33.03 3.00
CA GLU A 186 -12.52 -33.60 4.05
C GLU A 186 -14.01 -33.57 3.64
N LEU A 187 -14.48 -32.52 2.98
CA LEU A 187 -15.84 -32.42 2.43
C LEU A 187 -16.12 -33.53 1.39
N ILE A 188 -15.25 -33.71 0.39
CA ILE A 188 -15.51 -34.70 -0.67
C ILE A 188 -15.37 -36.15 -0.17
N VAL A 189 -14.42 -36.43 0.72
CA VAL A 189 -14.19 -37.79 1.25
C VAL A 189 -15.25 -38.20 2.28
N SER A 190 -15.81 -37.25 3.05
CA SER A 190 -16.92 -37.53 3.98
C SER A 190 -18.23 -37.85 3.26
N HIS A 191 -18.45 -37.29 2.07
CA HIS A 191 -19.67 -37.51 1.29
C HIS A 191 -19.60 -38.72 0.33
N ASP A 192 -18.42 -39.06 -0.19
CA ASP A 192 -18.17 -40.34 -0.89
C ASP A 192 -16.74 -40.85 -0.60
N PRO A 193 -16.57 -41.85 0.27
CA PRO A 193 -15.26 -42.48 0.50
C PRO A 193 -14.61 -43.04 -0.78
N GLY A 194 -15.41 -43.31 -1.83
CA GLY A 194 -14.96 -43.73 -3.16
C GLY A 194 -14.20 -42.68 -3.97
N VAL A 195 -14.05 -41.43 -3.49
CA VAL A 195 -13.12 -40.42 -4.06
C VAL A 195 -11.83 -40.22 -3.26
N LYS A 196 -11.64 -40.96 -2.16
CA LYS A 196 -10.43 -40.86 -1.32
C LYS A 196 -9.15 -41.13 -2.13
N GLY A 197 -8.13 -40.29 -1.94
CA GLY A 197 -6.86 -40.35 -2.66
C GLY A 197 -6.88 -39.79 -4.08
N PHE A 198 -8.05 -39.48 -4.66
CA PHE A 198 -8.11 -38.84 -5.98
C PHE A 198 -7.59 -37.40 -5.95
N PHE A 199 -7.76 -36.69 -4.83
CA PHE A 199 -7.15 -35.37 -4.62
C PHE A 199 -5.63 -35.45 -4.64
N ASP A 200 -5.03 -36.40 -3.91
CA ASP A 200 -3.58 -36.65 -3.92
C ASP A 200 -3.06 -37.02 -5.33
N ILE A 201 -3.77 -37.87 -6.09
CA ILE A 201 -3.36 -38.22 -7.47
C ILE A 201 -3.23 -36.96 -8.33
N VAL A 202 -4.21 -36.06 -8.27
CA VAL A 202 -4.17 -34.81 -9.04
C VAL A 202 -3.11 -33.85 -8.47
N PHE A 203 -2.91 -33.80 -7.14
CA PHE A 203 -1.84 -33.00 -6.53
C PHE A 203 -0.43 -33.47 -6.92
N GLN A 204 -0.16 -34.77 -6.93
CA GLN A 204 1.14 -35.30 -7.34
C GLN A 204 1.42 -35.05 -8.83
N SER A 205 0.39 -35.07 -9.69
CA SER A 205 0.53 -34.71 -11.11
C SER A 205 1.02 -33.27 -11.35
N MET A 206 0.88 -32.38 -10.36
CA MET A 206 1.37 -30.99 -10.42
C MET A 206 2.86 -30.84 -10.07
N ASN A 207 3.58 -31.95 -9.82
CA ASN A 207 4.98 -32.01 -9.40
C ASN A 207 5.28 -31.15 -8.16
N PRO A 208 4.81 -31.56 -6.97
CA PRO A 208 5.00 -30.84 -5.71
C PRO A 208 6.38 -31.08 -5.07
N GLU A 209 7.04 -32.21 -5.35
CA GLU A 209 8.30 -32.61 -4.73
C GLU A 209 9.42 -31.59 -4.97
N GLY A 210 9.51 -31.06 -6.20
CA GLY A 210 10.50 -30.03 -6.56
C GLY A 210 10.12 -28.60 -6.13
N LYS A 211 9.24 -28.40 -5.14
CA LYS A 211 8.67 -27.10 -4.74
C LYS A 211 8.84 -26.83 -3.24
N ASN A 212 8.95 -25.55 -2.87
CA ASN A 212 8.95 -25.13 -1.47
C ASN A 212 7.55 -25.23 -0.83
N LEU A 213 7.48 -25.23 0.50
CA LEU A 213 6.24 -25.46 1.28
C LEU A 213 5.10 -24.49 0.91
N GLN A 214 5.40 -23.19 0.74
CA GLN A 214 4.41 -22.18 0.33
C GLN A 214 3.84 -22.49 -1.07
N THR A 215 4.69 -22.95 -1.99
CA THR A 215 4.28 -23.34 -3.34
C THR A 215 3.48 -24.65 -3.31
N GLN A 216 3.81 -25.61 -2.44
CA GLN A 216 3.01 -26.83 -2.26
C GLN A 216 1.60 -26.53 -1.71
N GLN A 217 1.47 -25.61 -0.74
CA GLN A 217 0.18 -25.12 -0.24
C GLN A 217 -0.64 -24.46 -1.37
N LEU A 218 -0.02 -23.58 -2.16
CA LEU A 218 -0.63 -22.97 -3.35
C LEU A 218 -0.97 -23.97 -4.45
N LEU A 219 -0.31 -25.13 -4.52
CA LEU A 219 -0.66 -26.21 -5.44
C LEU A 219 -1.90 -26.97 -4.97
N LYS A 220 -2.03 -27.30 -3.66
CA LYS A 220 -3.27 -27.89 -3.11
C LYS A 220 -4.49 -26.98 -3.38
N GLN A 221 -4.34 -25.68 -3.16
CA GLN A 221 -5.36 -24.67 -3.48
C GLN A 221 -5.78 -24.66 -4.97
N LYS A 222 -4.83 -24.86 -5.89
CA LYS A 222 -5.13 -24.97 -7.33
C LYS A 222 -5.82 -26.28 -7.71
N VAL A 223 -5.52 -27.38 -7.03
CA VAL A 223 -6.17 -28.69 -7.24
C VAL A 223 -7.64 -28.64 -6.82
N MET A 224 -7.94 -28.05 -5.65
CA MET A 224 -9.31 -27.74 -5.23
C MET A 224 -10.07 -26.91 -6.28
N LEU A 225 -9.47 -25.81 -6.74
CA LEU A 225 -10.09 -24.94 -7.75
C LEU A 225 -10.33 -25.66 -9.08
N LEU A 226 -9.41 -26.55 -9.49
CA LEU A 226 -9.57 -27.39 -10.68
C LEU A 226 -10.76 -28.35 -10.57
N PHE A 227 -10.95 -29.02 -9.42
CA PHE A 227 -12.11 -29.88 -9.20
C PHE A 227 -13.43 -29.11 -9.28
N TYR A 228 -13.52 -27.94 -8.64
CA TYR A 228 -14.68 -27.06 -8.80
C TYR A 228 -14.96 -26.71 -10.25
N GLN A 229 -13.94 -26.36 -11.05
CA GLN A 229 -14.13 -25.98 -12.44
C GLN A 229 -14.60 -27.16 -13.31
N ILE A 230 -14.02 -28.36 -13.15
CA ILE A 230 -14.43 -29.53 -13.92
C ILE A 230 -15.87 -29.96 -13.55
N ALA A 231 -16.21 -29.99 -12.25
CA ALA A 231 -17.57 -30.26 -11.79
C ALA A 231 -18.58 -29.23 -12.35
N ALA A 232 -18.20 -27.95 -12.36
CA ALA A 232 -18.99 -26.85 -12.90
C ALA A 232 -19.00 -26.77 -14.44
N MET A 233 -18.23 -27.61 -15.15
CA MET A 233 -18.38 -27.86 -16.59
C MET A 233 -19.36 -29.01 -16.85
N ARG A 234 -19.31 -30.08 -16.04
CA ARG A 234 -20.26 -31.21 -16.10
C ARG A 234 -21.69 -30.80 -15.68
N ASN A 235 -21.85 -29.97 -14.66
CA ASN A 235 -23.15 -29.52 -14.17
C ASN A 235 -23.20 -27.99 -13.98
N LYS A 236 -24.00 -27.29 -14.81
CA LYS A 236 -24.17 -25.83 -14.76
C LYS A 236 -24.74 -25.30 -13.43
N GLN A 237 -25.40 -26.13 -12.62
CA GLN A 237 -25.95 -25.73 -11.33
C GLN A 237 -24.87 -25.69 -10.23
N VAL A 238 -23.71 -26.33 -10.43
CA VAL A 238 -22.49 -26.20 -9.58
C VAL A 238 -21.81 -24.85 -9.87
N SER A 239 -22.52 -23.75 -9.60
CA SER A 239 -22.16 -22.40 -10.07
C SER A 239 -21.63 -21.46 -8.98
N GLY A 240 -21.49 -21.92 -7.74
CA GLY A 240 -20.99 -21.12 -6.61
C GLY A 240 -19.60 -20.54 -6.89
N THR A 241 -18.63 -21.41 -7.20
CA THR A 241 -17.24 -21.02 -7.53
C THR A 241 -17.17 -20.08 -8.73
N LYS A 242 -17.98 -20.35 -9.78
CA LYS A 242 -18.06 -19.50 -10.99
C LYS A 242 -18.68 -18.13 -10.72
N THR A 243 -19.63 -18.05 -9.78
CA THR A 243 -20.14 -16.77 -9.26
C THR A 243 -19.03 -16.03 -8.54
N ALA A 244 -18.35 -16.67 -7.58
CA ALA A 244 -17.33 -16.02 -6.76
C ALA A 244 -16.16 -15.45 -7.59
N ILE A 245 -15.65 -16.22 -8.55
CA ILE A 245 -14.63 -15.74 -9.50
C ILE A 245 -15.17 -14.58 -10.35
N GLY A 246 -16.42 -14.68 -10.84
CA GLY A 246 -17.05 -13.62 -11.62
C GLY A 246 -17.24 -12.30 -10.85
N LEU A 247 -17.64 -12.39 -9.59
CA LEU A 247 -17.73 -11.25 -8.68
C LEU A 247 -16.34 -10.67 -8.39
N PHE A 248 -15.35 -11.50 -8.07
CA PHE A 248 -13.97 -11.04 -7.87
C PHE A 248 -13.39 -10.33 -9.10
N LEU A 249 -13.74 -10.77 -10.32
CA LEU A 249 -13.36 -10.10 -11.56
C LEU A 249 -14.05 -8.74 -11.72
N ILE A 250 -15.33 -8.61 -11.39
CA ILE A 250 -16.03 -7.31 -11.33
C ILE A 250 -15.32 -6.38 -10.33
N ASN A 251 -14.99 -6.89 -9.14
CA ASN A 251 -14.31 -6.14 -8.07
C ASN A 251 -12.92 -5.66 -8.47
N SER A 252 -12.21 -6.50 -9.22
CA SER A 252 -10.89 -6.20 -9.80
C SER A 252 -10.97 -5.28 -11.02
N GLY A 253 -12.12 -4.67 -11.30
CA GLY A 253 -12.30 -3.74 -12.41
C GLY A 253 -12.21 -4.41 -13.79
N ALA A 254 -12.59 -5.69 -13.95
CA ALA A 254 -12.65 -6.32 -15.28
C ALA A 254 -13.70 -5.65 -16.19
N SER A 255 -13.56 -5.80 -17.52
CA SER A 255 -14.59 -5.31 -18.46
C SER A 255 -15.69 -6.36 -18.66
N VAL A 256 -16.89 -5.91 -19.08
CA VAL A 256 -17.99 -6.81 -19.48
C VAL A 256 -17.51 -7.82 -20.53
N THR A 257 -16.70 -7.38 -21.49
CA THR A 257 -16.07 -8.22 -22.52
C THR A 257 -15.11 -9.25 -21.91
N CYS A 258 -14.29 -8.87 -20.94
CA CYS A 258 -13.37 -9.78 -20.24
C CYS A 258 -14.14 -10.84 -19.45
N ILE A 259 -15.16 -10.43 -18.68
CA ILE A 259 -16.01 -11.32 -17.89
C ILE A 259 -16.76 -12.31 -18.79
N ASN A 260 -17.37 -11.84 -19.89
CA ASN A 260 -18.07 -12.72 -20.83
C ASN A 260 -17.11 -13.63 -21.60
N ALA A 261 -15.89 -13.18 -21.92
CA ALA A 261 -14.86 -14.06 -22.49
C ALA A 261 -14.44 -15.17 -21.52
N LEU A 262 -14.20 -14.84 -20.25
CA LEU A 262 -13.87 -15.81 -19.20
C LEU A 262 -15.05 -16.74 -18.87
N ALA A 263 -16.29 -16.26 -18.97
CA ALA A 263 -17.48 -17.09 -18.85
C ALA A 263 -17.63 -18.07 -20.04
N ASN A 264 -17.33 -17.63 -21.26
CA ASN A 264 -17.31 -18.50 -22.45
C ASN A 264 -16.16 -19.52 -22.40
N MET A 265 -15.02 -19.18 -21.78
CA MET A 265 -13.96 -20.13 -21.41
C MET A 265 -14.34 -21.06 -20.25
N GLY A 266 -15.55 -20.90 -19.69
CA GLY A 266 -16.06 -21.73 -18.60
C GLY A 266 -15.44 -21.44 -17.23
N ILE A 267 -14.74 -20.32 -17.04
CA ILE A 267 -14.01 -19.97 -15.81
C ILE A 267 -14.92 -19.28 -14.77
N CYS A 268 -15.87 -18.45 -15.21
CA CYS A 268 -16.79 -17.71 -14.33
C CYS A 268 -18.23 -17.69 -14.86
N SER A 269 -19.14 -17.06 -14.12
CA SER A 269 -20.50 -16.77 -14.58
C SER A 269 -20.52 -15.60 -15.57
N THR A 270 -21.53 -15.54 -16.45
CA THR A 270 -21.71 -14.43 -17.40
C THR A 270 -22.00 -13.11 -16.68
N TYR A 271 -21.65 -11.97 -17.30
CA TYR A 271 -21.88 -10.65 -16.72
C TYR A 271 -23.35 -10.44 -16.32
N GLN A 272 -24.32 -10.87 -17.14
CA GLN A 272 -25.74 -10.74 -16.81
C GLN A 272 -26.12 -11.55 -15.55
N THR A 273 -25.59 -12.77 -15.38
CA THR A 273 -25.86 -13.59 -14.19
C THR A 273 -25.34 -12.92 -12.92
N LEU A 274 -24.21 -12.23 -13.02
CA LEU A 274 -23.61 -11.47 -11.93
C LEU A 274 -24.41 -10.18 -11.68
N TYR A 275 -24.75 -9.43 -12.73
CA TYR A 275 -25.53 -8.19 -12.68
C TYR A 275 -26.88 -8.37 -11.99
N ASN A 276 -27.63 -9.42 -12.34
CA ASN A 276 -28.92 -9.71 -11.69
C ASN A 276 -28.77 -9.98 -10.18
N LYS A 277 -27.62 -10.51 -9.73
CA LYS A 277 -27.29 -10.64 -8.29
C LYS A 277 -26.95 -9.27 -7.67
N LEU A 278 -26.24 -8.38 -8.37
CA LEU A 278 -25.99 -7.00 -7.91
C LEU A 278 -27.31 -6.25 -7.69
N GLU A 279 -28.22 -6.34 -8.66
CA GLU A 279 -29.53 -5.69 -8.62
C GLU A 279 -30.42 -6.23 -7.49
N THR A 280 -30.40 -7.56 -7.30
CA THR A 280 -31.06 -8.21 -6.15
C THR A 280 -30.53 -7.68 -4.81
N ILE A 281 -29.24 -7.38 -4.70
CA ILE A 281 -28.62 -6.83 -3.48
C ILE A 281 -29.01 -5.37 -3.28
N VAL A 282 -28.95 -4.53 -4.31
CA VAL A 282 -29.40 -3.12 -4.23
C VAL A 282 -30.84 -3.02 -3.75
N ASN A 283 -31.73 -3.84 -4.32
CA ASN A 283 -33.16 -3.83 -3.99
C ASN A 283 -33.46 -4.32 -2.56
N ASN A 284 -32.60 -5.18 -1.99
CA ASN A 284 -32.76 -5.68 -0.61
C ASN A 284 -31.90 -4.91 0.43
N HIS A 285 -31.08 -3.94 0.01
CA HIS A 285 -30.10 -3.31 0.90
C HIS A 285 -30.74 -2.55 2.06
N GLN A 286 -31.85 -1.82 1.83
CA GLN A 286 -32.55 -1.11 2.91
C GLN A 286 -33.01 -2.09 4.01
N HIS A 287 -33.65 -3.21 3.65
CA HIS A 287 -34.01 -4.25 4.61
C HIS A 287 -32.79 -4.91 5.28
N SER A 288 -31.64 -5.00 4.59
CA SER A 288 -30.37 -5.44 5.17
C SER A 288 -29.83 -4.45 6.23
N VAL A 289 -29.96 -3.13 5.99
CA VAL A 289 -29.64 -2.08 6.97
C VAL A 289 -30.58 -2.14 8.18
N GLN A 290 -31.90 -2.19 7.96
CA GLN A 290 -32.90 -2.30 9.02
C GLN A 290 -32.69 -3.56 9.89
N ALA A 291 -32.52 -4.72 9.26
CA ALA A 291 -32.27 -5.97 9.95
C ALA A 291 -30.92 -5.99 10.69
N TYR A 292 -29.92 -5.22 10.23
CA TYR A 292 -28.67 -5.02 10.96
C TYR A 292 -28.91 -4.17 12.23
N ILE A 293 -29.51 -2.99 12.08
CA ILE A 293 -29.79 -2.07 13.20
C ILE A 293 -30.66 -2.74 14.27
N TYR A 294 -31.72 -3.45 13.85
CA TYR A 294 -32.60 -4.19 14.77
C TYR A 294 -31.86 -5.25 15.62
N ARG A 295 -30.79 -5.86 15.10
CA ARG A 295 -29.93 -6.80 15.87
C ARG A 295 -28.99 -6.07 16.83
N GLN A 296 -28.51 -4.89 16.47
CA GLN A 296 -27.58 -4.10 17.30
C GLN A 296 -28.28 -3.10 18.24
N ARG A 297 -29.61 -3.02 18.26
CA ARG A 297 -30.42 -2.00 18.96
C ARG A 297 -30.16 -1.77 20.46
N ASN A 298 -29.48 -2.71 21.13
CA ASN A 298 -29.08 -2.60 22.54
C ASN A 298 -27.60 -2.21 22.73
N LYS A 299 -26.91 -1.79 21.67
CA LYS A 299 -25.51 -1.37 21.66
C LYS A 299 -25.39 0.11 21.28
N LEU A 300 -24.26 0.72 21.60
CA LEU A 300 -23.90 2.03 21.10
C LEU A 300 -23.86 2.02 19.56
N ILE A 301 -24.71 2.83 18.94
CA ILE A 301 -24.64 3.16 17.51
C ILE A 301 -23.82 4.44 17.36
N ILE A 302 -22.80 4.39 16.51
CA ILE A 302 -22.01 5.54 16.06
C ILE A 302 -22.34 5.75 14.58
N GLY A 303 -22.78 6.95 14.22
CA GLY A 303 -23.00 7.34 12.83
C GLY A 303 -21.72 7.93 12.26
N CYS A 304 -21.42 7.67 11.00
CA CYS A 304 -20.27 8.27 10.32
C CYS A 304 -20.72 8.81 8.96
N ILE A 305 -20.35 10.04 8.63
CA ILE A 305 -20.73 10.73 7.40
C ILE A 305 -19.50 11.47 6.89
N ASP A 306 -19.18 11.26 5.62
CA ASP A 306 -17.93 11.72 4.99
C ASP A 306 -18.19 11.93 3.48
N ASP A 307 -17.29 12.62 2.78
CA ASP A 307 -17.44 12.89 1.34
C ASP A 307 -16.49 12.07 0.45
N TYR A 308 -17.01 11.60 -0.68
CA TYR A 308 -16.30 10.67 -1.57
C TYR A 308 -16.03 11.29 -2.94
N HIS A 309 -14.84 11.85 -3.11
CA HIS A 309 -14.39 12.46 -4.35
C HIS A 309 -13.70 11.44 -5.27
N ASN A 310 -14.46 10.82 -6.18
CA ASN A 310 -13.89 10.06 -7.32
C ASN A 310 -14.67 10.22 -8.64
N LEU A 311 -15.37 11.36 -8.80
CA LEU A 311 -16.05 11.76 -10.03
C LEU A 311 -15.36 13.01 -10.59
N HIS A 312 -14.74 12.90 -11.76
CA HIS A 312 -14.14 14.06 -12.44
C HIS A 312 -15.23 15.03 -12.91
N SER A 313 -15.44 16.11 -12.15
CA SER A 313 -16.40 17.18 -12.49
C SER A 313 -15.83 18.56 -12.20
N THR A 314 -15.87 19.46 -13.18
CA THR A 314 -15.59 20.89 -13.00
C THR A 314 -16.82 21.59 -12.42
N ARG A 315 -16.63 22.50 -11.45
CA ARG A 315 -17.70 23.35 -10.89
C ARG A 315 -17.47 24.83 -11.22
N ILE A 316 -18.56 25.59 -11.32
CA ILE A 316 -18.59 27.05 -11.56
C ILE A 316 -19.52 27.67 -10.50
N PRO A 317 -19.13 28.76 -9.82
CA PRO A 317 -19.96 29.40 -8.79
C PRO A 317 -20.81 30.59 -9.31
N THR A 318 -21.94 30.84 -8.65
CA THR A 318 -22.79 32.05 -8.78
C THR A 318 -23.22 32.54 -7.38
N VAL A 319 -23.70 33.80 -7.25
CA VAL A 319 -23.57 34.57 -5.99
C VAL A 319 -24.81 35.46 -5.69
N THR A 320 -24.88 35.99 -4.44
CA THR A 320 -25.75 37.06 -3.87
C THR A 320 -27.10 36.65 -3.22
N SER A 321 -27.60 37.24 -2.11
CA SER A 321 -26.99 38.05 -1.01
C SER A 321 -27.99 38.44 0.13
N LYS A 322 -27.56 38.46 1.42
CA LYS A 322 -28.09 39.26 2.59
C LYS A 322 -29.45 38.83 3.21
N ASP A 323 -29.77 39.02 4.51
CA ASP A 323 -29.16 39.77 5.64
C ASP A 323 -29.58 39.23 7.07
N GLN A 324 -28.74 39.47 8.11
CA GLN A 324 -28.99 39.58 9.59
C GLN A 324 -29.50 38.42 10.54
N ILE A 325 -28.61 38.03 11.49
CA ILE A 325 -28.75 37.99 12.99
C ILE A 325 -29.97 37.25 13.65
N SER A 326 -29.82 36.18 14.47
CA SER A 326 -29.31 36.23 15.87
C SER A 326 -29.04 34.82 16.50
N HIS A 327 -28.59 34.79 17.78
CA HIS A 327 -28.20 33.63 18.62
C HIS A 327 -29.34 32.62 18.87
N ILE A 328 -29.20 31.40 19.41
CA ILE A 328 -28.22 30.69 20.29
C ILE A 328 -27.88 29.33 19.60
N TRP A 329 -26.90 28.46 19.93
CA TRP A 329 -25.86 28.36 20.99
C TRP A 329 -24.47 28.84 20.56
N LEU A 330 -23.50 28.80 21.50
CA LEU A 330 -22.16 29.38 21.39
C LEU A 330 -21.08 28.50 22.06
N LEU A 331 -19.87 28.47 21.48
CA LEU A 331 -18.62 28.14 22.17
C LEU A 331 -18.48 28.99 23.45
N TYR A 332 -18.08 28.38 24.57
CA TYR A 332 -17.88 29.08 25.84
C TYR A 332 -16.40 29.44 26.04
N PRO A 333 -15.97 30.71 25.81
CA PRO A 333 -14.55 31.06 25.89
C PRO A 333 -14.03 31.04 27.33
N PHE A 334 -14.91 31.23 28.32
CA PHE A 334 -14.56 31.20 29.74
C PHE A 334 -14.01 29.84 30.17
N ILE A 335 -14.72 28.75 29.87
CA ILE A 335 -14.31 27.40 30.32
C ILE A 335 -13.01 26.92 29.67
N LEU A 336 -12.76 27.35 28.43
CA LEU A 336 -11.51 27.12 27.70
C LEU A 336 -10.32 27.86 28.31
N LYS A 337 -10.53 29.06 28.87
CA LYS A 337 -9.50 29.84 29.56
C LYS A 337 -9.18 29.28 30.94
N GLU A 338 -10.20 28.87 31.69
CA GLU A 338 -10.01 28.17 32.96
C GLU A 338 -9.21 26.87 32.74
N ALA A 339 -9.58 26.05 31.75
CA ALA A 339 -8.82 24.85 31.37
C ALA A 339 -7.38 25.15 30.93
N LEU A 340 -7.16 26.21 30.14
CA LEU A 340 -5.83 26.67 29.74
C LEU A 340 -4.98 27.04 30.96
N TRP A 341 -5.53 27.85 31.86
CA TRP A 341 -4.82 28.39 33.00
C TRP A 341 -4.58 27.34 34.09
N ALA A 342 -5.59 26.54 34.43
CA ALA A 342 -5.49 25.50 35.44
C ALA A 342 -4.58 24.34 35.00
N THR A 343 -4.83 23.80 33.79
CA THR A 343 -4.29 22.51 33.35
C THR A 343 -3.15 22.67 32.35
N HIS A 344 -3.40 23.31 31.21
CA HIS A 344 -2.55 23.12 30.04
C HIS A 344 -1.28 23.98 29.99
N LEU A 345 -1.25 25.19 30.58
CA LEU A 345 -0.08 26.08 30.49
C LEU A 345 1.23 25.49 31.05
N ILE A 346 1.15 24.61 32.06
CA ILE A 346 2.33 23.95 32.64
C ILE A 346 2.84 22.87 31.67
N SER A 347 1.93 22.07 31.11
CA SER A 347 2.26 21.10 30.05
C SER A 347 2.89 21.79 28.83
N LEU A 348 2.30 22.89 28.37
CA LEU A 348 2.77 23.71 27.24
C LEU A 348 4.10 24.44 27.49
N GLY A 349 4.61 24.49 28.73
CA GLY A 349 5.96 24.94 29.02
C GLY A 349 7.04 23.91 28.64
N LYS A 350 6.70 22.62 28.69
CA LYS A 350 7.60 21.49 28.47
C LYS A 350 7.43 20.90 27.07
N SER A 351 8.49 20.28 26.54
CA SER A 351 8.38 19.51 25.29
C SER A 351 7.49 18.27 25.50
N TYR A 352 6.78 17.86 24.44
CA TYR A 352 5.89 16.70 24.49
C TYR A 352 6.58 15.45 25.05
N ASN A 353 7.77 15.12 24.54
CA ASN A 353 8.54 13.96 25.03
C ASN A 353 8.91 14.06 26.53
N SER A 354 9.03 15.27 27.08
CA SER A 354 9.33 15.49 28.50
C SER A 354 8.08 15.43 29.40
N VAL A 355 6.88 15.65 28.84
CA VAL A 355 5.61 15.36 29.52
C VAL A 355 5.33 13.87 29.49
N LYS A 356 5.41 13.28 28.29
CA LYS A 356 5.22 11.85 27.98
C LYS A 356 6.09 10.90 28.80
N PHE A 357 7.30 11.32 29.20
CA PHE A 357 8.18 10.51 30.06
C PHE A 357 7.53 10.13 31.41
N ASN A 358 6.53 10.88 31.86
CA ASN A 358 5.84 10.67 33.14
C ASN A 358 4.46 9.99 32.97
N TRP A 359 4.21 9.33 31.84
CA TRP A 359 2.95 8.62 31.58
C TRP A 359 3.05 7.13 31.89
N ASP A 360 2.28 6.68 32.88
CA ASP A 360 2.20 5.27 33.25
C ASP A 360 1.67 4.40 32.11
N ASN A 361 2.27 3.22 31.96
CA ASN A 361 1.90 2.22 30.96
C ASN A 361 1.87 2.76 29.51
N TYR A 362 2.86 3.56 29.13
CA TYR A 362 3.06 3.95 27.72
C TYR A 362 3.40 2.72 26.87
N TYR A 363 2.49 2.37 25.95
CA TYR A 363 2.71 1.36 24.93
C TYR A 363 3.33 1.99 23.68
N GLU A 364 4.58 1.63 23.35
CA GLU A 364 5.17 2.01 22.06
C GLU A 364 4.53 1.15 20.96
N GLY A 365 3.54 1.73 20.27
CA GLY A 365 2.65 1.03 19.35
C GLY A 365 3.36 0.26 18.23
N GLU A 366 2.71 -0.79 17.71
CA GLU A 366 3.36 -1.72 16.80
C GLU A 366 3.86 -1.03 15.52
N LEU A 367 5.18 -1.13 15.27
CA LEU A 367 5.90 -0.39 14.21
C LEU A 367 5.21 -0.43 12.84
N MET A 368 4.76 -1.61 12.42
CA MET A 368 4.12 -1.78 11.11
C MET A 368 2.73 -1.14 11.05
N GLU A 369 2.00 -1.13 12.16
CA GLU A 369 0.70 -0.47 12.28
C GLU A 369 0.87 1.04 12.28
N SER A 370 1.81 1.57 13.08
CA SER A 370 2.15 3.00 13.12
C SER A 370 2.60 3.52 11.75
N LEU A 371 3.33 2.74 10.94
CA LEU A 371 3.77 3.15 9.61
C LEU A 371 2.67 3.04 8.54
N THR A 372 1.77 2.06 8.65
CA THR A 372 0.69 1.81 7.66
C THR A 372 -0.63 2.49 8.00
N ILE A 373 -0.68 3.37 9.01
CA ILE A 373 -1.93 3.91 9.55
C ILE A 373 -2.74 4.79 8.56
N HIS A 374 -2.06 5.45 7.61
CA HIS A 374 -2.66 6.11 6.45
C HIS A 374 -2.29 5.40 5.14
N SER A 375 -2.19 4.08 5.18
CA SER A 375 -1.97 3.20 4.04
C SER A 375 -3.13 2.21 3.95
N TYR A 376 -4.23 2.67 3.35
CA TYR A 376 -5.48 1.93 3.20
C TYR A 376 -5.41 0.87 2.07
N ASP A 377 -4.22 0.34 1.76
CA ASP A 377 -4.04 -0.75 0.80
C ASP A 377 -4.60 -2.04 1.42
N ALA A 378 -5.74 -2.52 0.93
CA ALA A 378 -6.44 -3.67 1.49
C ALA A 378 -5.67 -5.01 1.39
N ASP A 379 -4.53 -5.05 0.68
CA ASP A 379 -3.64 -6.21 0.64
C ASP A 379 -2.72 -6.26 1.89
N LEU A 380 -2.68 -5.18 2.71
CA LEU A 380 -2.07 -5.10 4.05
C LEU A 380 -3.01 -5.68 5.14
N TRP A 381 -3.41 -6.94 4.95
CA TRP A 381 -4.35 -7.63 5.85
C TRP A 381 -3.75 -7.98 7.22
N GLU A 382 -4.61 -8.00 8.26
CA GLU A 382 -4.32 -8.30 9.67
C GLU A 382 -3.28 -7.40 10.37
N ARG A 383 -3.72 -6.22 10.89
CA ARG A 383 -3.55 -5.68 12.29
C ARG A 383 -4.76 -4.79 12.63
N TYR A 384 -4.86 -4.30 13.87
CA TYR A 384 -6.00 -3.63 14.54
C TYR A 384 -7.07 -2.93 13.66
N GLY A 385 -8.36 -3.14 14.02
CA GLY A 385 -9.49 -2.31 13.55
C GLY A 385 -9.94 -2.50 12.09
N ARG A 386 -9.16 -3.20 11.25
CA ARG A 386 -9.42 -3.33 9.80
C ARG A 386 -10.57 -4.27 9.39
N LYS A 387 -11.46 -4.66 10.30
CA LYS A 387 -12.60 -5.55 10.02
C LYS A 387 -13.90 -4.75 9.86
N PHE A 388 -14.75 -5.19 8.93
CA PHE A 388 -16.06 -4.59 8.66
C PHE A 388 -17.23 -5.46 9.18
N ASP A 389 -16.97 -6.30 10.17
CA ASP A 389 -17.93 -7.20 10.82
C ASP A 389 -18.88 -6.47 11.77
N GLN A 390 -18.45 -5.33 12.34
CA GLN A 390 -19.25 -4.48 13.24
C GLN A 390 -19.81 -3.20 12.57
N THR A 391 -19.58 -3.02 11.27
CA THR A 391 -20.00 -1.84 10.50
C THR A 391 -21.23 -2.17 9.64
N LYS A 392 -21.86 -1.16 9.01
CA LYS A 392 -22.83 -1.34 7.90
C LYS A 392 -22.94 -0.02 7.14
N LEU A 393 -22.79 -0.04 5.81
CA LEU A 393 -23.10 1.11 4.96
C LEU A 393 -24.61 1.35 5.00
N VAL A 394 -25.04 2.55 5.38
CA VAL A 394 -26.45 2.97 5.28
C VAL A 394 -26.80 3.21 3.82
N ASP A 395 -26.16 4.19 3.19
CA ASP A 395 -26.28 4.46 1.76
C ASP A 395 -25.05 5.22 1.23
N LEU A 396 -24.92 5.35 -0.10
CA LEU A 396 -24.03 6.29 -0.77
C LEU A 396 -24.87 7.21 -1.67
N LEU A 397 -24.89 8.51 -1.36
CA LEU A 397 -25.78 9.49 -1.97
C LEU A 397 -25.02 10.49 -2.84
N GLU A 398 -25.60 10.85 -3.98
CA GLU A 398 -25.09 11.92 -4.85
C GLU A 398 -25.55 13.28 -4.33
N LEU A 399 -24.68 13.95 -3.58
CA LEU A 399 -24.92 15.25 -2.97
C LEU A 399 -23.69 16.15 -3.19
N LEU A 400 -23.89 17.47 -3.19
CA LEU A 400 -22.80 18.43 -3.37
C LEU A 400 -21.95 18.62 -2.11
N LEU A 401 -22.50 18.28 -0.94
CA LEU A 401 -21.93 18.35 0.43
C LEU A 401 -21.16 19.65 0.76
N LYS A 402 -21.57 20.78 0.17
CA LYS A 402 -21.02 22.12 0.48
C LYS A 402 -21.88 22.96 1.43
N ASN A 403 -23.04 22.49 1.87
CA ASN A 403 -23.94 23.25 2.74
C ASN A 403 -24.76 22.36 3.71
N THR A 404 -25.43 23.02 4.66
CA THR A 404 -26.16 22.36 5.76
C THR A 404 -27.31 21.52 5.22
N ASN A 405 -28.04 22.04 4.22
CA ASN A 405 -29.17 21.34 3.62
C ASN A 405 -28.74 20.01 2.97
N ASN A 406 -27.57 19.98 2.31
CA ASN A 406 -27.01 18.75 1.77
C ASN A 406 -26.64 17.74 2.88
N TYR A 407 -26.04 18.19 3.99
CA TYR A 407 -25.75 17.32 5.14
C TYR A 407 -27.03 16.82 5.84
N ILE A 408 -28.05 17.66 5.98
CA ILE A 408 -29.37 17.27 6.51
C ILE A 408 -29.98 16.16 5.64
N GLN A 409 -29.99 16.34 4.31
CA GLN A 409 -30.50 15.33 3.38
C GLN A 409 -29.74 13.99 3.48
N ALA A 410 -28.42 14.03 3.68
CA ALA A 410 -27.62 12.83 3.93
C ALA A 410 -28.03 12.14 5.24
N ILE A 411 -28.14 12.90 6.33
CA ILE A 411 -28.51 12.42 7.66
C ILE A 411 -29.92 11.81 7.68
N GLN A 412 -30.90 12.42 6.99
CA GLN A 412 -32.29 11.95 6.97
C GLN A 412 -32.42 10.49 6.52
N SER A 413 -31.63 10.07 5.51
CA SER A 413 -31.60 8.68 5.04
C SER A 413 -31.29 7.64 6.12
N PHE A 414 -30.68 8.07 7.23
CA PHE A 414 -30.35 7.26 8.40
C PHE A 414 -31.33 7.47 9.56
N ILE A 415 -31.59 8.72 9.96
CA ILE A 415 -32.35 9.02 11.18
C ILE A 415 -33.88 8.87 11.06
N GLU A 416 -34.38 8.73 9.83
CA GLU A 416 -35.80 8.47 9.54
C GLU A 416 -36.10 6.97 9.38
N LEU A 417 -35.08 6.09 9.45
CA LEU A 417 -35.27 4.64 9.51
C LEU A 417 -36.04 4.26 10.80
N PRO A 418 -37.13 3.48 10.74
CA PRO A 418 -37.98 3.18 11.90
C PRO A 418 -37.22 2.64 13.12
N GLU A 419 -36.20 1.84 12.89
CA GLU A 419 -35.32 1.26 13.91
C GLU A 419 -34.48 2.34 14.62
N ILE A 420 -33.99 3.34 13.88
CA ILE A 420 -33.25 4.49 14.44
C ILE A 420 -34.21 5.47 15.13
N VAL A 421 -35.37 5.76 14.54
CA VAL A 421 -36.42 6.58 15.19
C VAL A 421 -36.78 5.98 16.56
N ASN A 422 -36.85 4.65 16.68
CA ASN A 422 -37.11 4.01 17.97
C ASN A 422 -35.91 4.00 18.93
N TYR A 423 -34.67 3.86 18.42
CA TYR A 423 -33.44 3.98 19.23
C TYR A 423 -33.26 5.39 19.81
N LEU A 424 -33.52 6.43 19.00
CA LEU A 424 -33.36 7.83 19.41
C LEU A 424 -34.32 8.28 20.52
N ARG A 425 -35.41 7.54 20.78
CA ARG A 425 -36.30 7.76 21.93
C ARG A 425 -35.62 7.54 23.29
N GLN A 426 -34.50 6.83 23.32
CA GLN A 426 -33.78 6.46 24.55
C GLN A 426 -32.30 6.85 24.53
N TYR A 427 -31.70 7.02 23.34
CA TYR A 427 -30.27 7.18 23.17
C TYR A 427 -29.91 8.30 22.19
N THR A 428 -28.69 8.82 22.33
CA THR A 428 -28.06 9.74 21.36
C THR A 428 -27.10 8.98 20.45
N ILE A 429 -26.81 9.52 19.26
CA ILE A 429 -25.84 8.95 18.32
C ILE A 429 -24.64 9.91 18.16
N PRO A 430 -23.43 9.54 18.59
CA PRO A 430 -22.21 10.26 18.24
C PRO A 430 -21.94 10.20 16.73
N ILE A 431 -21.44 11.30 16.16
CA ILE A 431 -20.98 11.36 14.78
C ILE A 431 -19.56 11.94 14.71
N PRO A 432 -18.50 11.10 14.72
CA PRO A 432 -17.15 11.49 14.32
C PRO A 432 -17.16 11.98 12.86
N ALA A 433 -16.61 13.17 12.63
CA ALA A 433 -16.42 13.75 11.32
C ALA A 433 -15.25 14.75 11.31
N ASP A 434 -14.64 14.95 10.14
CA ASP A 434 -13.74 16.08 9.89
C ASP A 434 -14.55 17.38 9.65
N PHE A 435 -13.83 18.48 9.47
CA PHE A 435 -14.30 19.66 8.79
C PHE A 435 -14.53 19.36 7.29
N PRO A 436 -15.64 19.82 6.67
CA PRO A 436 -16.66 20.69 7.23
C PRO A 436 -17.85 19.95 7.86
N GLY A 437 -17.90 18.60 7.81
CA GLY A 437 -19.02 17.80 8.31
C GLY A 437 -19.40 18.12 9.75
N GLN A 438 -18.42 18.17 10.67
CA GLN A 438 -18.69 18.52 12.08
C GLN A 438 -19.30 19.92 12.25
N LEU A 439 -18.96 20.90 11.39
CA LEU A 439 -19.53 22.24 11.39
C LEU A 439 -20.98 22.22 10.87
N PHE A 440 -21.24 21.53 9.75
CA PHE A 440 -22.59 21.48 9.17
C PHE A 440 -23.60 20.75 10.06
N ILE A 441 -23.22 19.65 10.72
CA ILE A 441 -24.14 18.96 11.64
C ILE A 441 -24.46 19.84 12.85
N ARG A 442 -23.47 20.55 13.42
CA ARG A 442 -23.72 21.54 14.49
C ARG A 442 -24.63 22.68 14.04
N ARG A 443 -24.43 23.20 12.82
CA ARG A 443 -25.29 24.24 12.23
C ARG A 443 -26.72 23.74 11.99
N ALA A 444 -26.91 22.48 11.58
CA ALA A 444 -28.22 21.85 11.46
C ALA A 444 -28.95 21.81 12.82
N ILE A 445 -28.28 21.32 13.87
CA ILE A 445 -28.81 21.27 15.24
C ILE A 445 -29.18 22.68 15.73
N VAL A 446 -28.28 23.66 15.57
CA VAL A 446 -28.51 25.07 15.93
C VAL A 446 -29.70 25.68 15.19
N ASN A 447 -29.86 25.41 13.89
CA ASN A 447 -30.97 25.93 13.11
C ASN A 447 -32.32 25.34 13.56
N ILE A 448 -32.37 24.03 13.85
CA ILE A 448 -33.59 23.35 14.32
C ILE A 448 -33.99 23.86 15.71
N LEU A 449 -33.03 24.06 16.61
CA LEU A 449 -33.27 24.63 17.94
C LEU A 449 -33.79 26.08 17.89
N LYS A 450 -33.51 26.83 16.80
CA LYS A 450 -34.10 28.15 16.55
C LYS A 450 -35.50 28.09 15.92
N SER A 451 -35.75 27.17 14.99
CA SER A 451 -37.05 27.04 14.30
C SER A 451 -38.12 26.31 15.12
N ASN A 452 -37.73 25.52 16.11
CA ASN A 452 -38.61 24.79 17.03
C ASN A 452 -39.56 25.66 17.87
N ASN A 453 -39.53 26.99 17.73
CA ASN A 453 -40.59 27.87 18.22
C ASN A 453 -41.95 27.72 17.49
N ASN A 454 -42.04 27.03 16.33
CA ASN A 454 -43.33 26.95 15.60
C ASN A 454 -43.65 25.71 14.71
N VAL A 455 -42.75 24.77 14.39
CA VAL A 455 -43.08 23.66 13.46
C VAL A 455 -42.52 22.29 13.90
N PRO A 456 -43.34 21.21 13.93
CA PRO A 456 -42.88 19.86 14.29
C PRO A 456 -42.47 19.01 13.07
N THR A 457 -41.19 19.04 12.69
CA THR A 457 -40.63 18.13 11.67
C THR A 457 -39.33 17.47 12.17
N SER A 458 -39.28 16.14 12.16
CA SER A 458 -38.13 15.26 12.50
C SER A 458 -37.05 15.83 13.44
N ASN A 459 -37.44 16.15 14.70
CA ASN A 459 -36.56 16.67 15.75
C ASN A 459 -35.34 15.75 16.09
N ASN A 460 -35.33 14.52 15.58
CA ASN A 460 -34.29 13.49 15.68
C ASN A 460 -32.85 13.99 15.45
N ILE A 461 -32.63 15.02 14.61
CA ILE A 461 -31.29 15.61 14.39
C ILE A 461 -30.68 16.15 15.69
N THR A 462 -31.50 16.62 16.64
CA THR A 462 -31.03 17.13 17.95
C THR A 462 -30.48 16.04 18.88
N HIS A 463 -30.69 14.76 18.57
CA HIS A 463 -30.14 13.61 19.31
C HIS A 463 -28.74 13.18 18.80
N LEU A 464 -28.20 13.90 17.80
CA LEU A 464 -26.87 13.64 17.24
C LEU A 464 -25.81 14.45 17.99
N ILE A 465 -24.64 13.85 18.24
CA ILE A 465 -23.52 14.51 18.94
C ILE A 465 -22.32 14.63 17.97
N PRO A 466 -22.10 15.79 17.32
CA PRO A 466 -21.02 15.98 16.35
C PRO A 466 -19.65 15.93 17.02
N PHE A 467 -18.89 14.87 16.77
CA PHE A 467 -17.63 14.55 17.42
C PHE A 467 -16.46 14.83 16.48
N LEU A 468 -15.27 15.12 17.02
CA LEU A 468 -14.09 15.42 16.21
C LEU A 468 -13.44 14.12 15.69
N GLY A 469 -13.23 14.05 14.39
CA GLY A 469 -12.51 12.97 13.71
C GLY A 469 -11.08 12.72 14.24
N PRO A 470 -10.82 11.61 14.97
CA PRO A 470 -9.51 11.37 15.60
C PRO A 470 -8.40 10.96 14.61
N LEU A 471 -8.75 10.26 13.53
CA LEU A 471 -7.85 9.89 12.44
C LEU A 471 -7.55 11.13 11.59
N HIS A 472 -8.57 11.94 11.30
CA HIS A 472 -8.47 13.16 10.53
C HIS A 472 -7.63 14.23 11.23
N VAL A 473 -7.77 14.40 12.54
CA VAL A 473 -6.81 15.16 13.38
C VAL A 473 -5.39 14.65 13.20
N SER A 474 -5.20 13.33 13.17
CA SER A 474 -3.87 12.73 13.01
C SER A 474 -3.28 12.95 11.61
N LEU A 475 -4.10 12.86 10.56
CA LEU A 475 -3.71 13.11 9.17
C LEU A 475 -3.33 14.58 8.97
N ASN A 476 -4.29 15.48 9.23
CA ASN A 476 -4.12 16.92 9.04
C ASN A 476 -2.99 17.50 9.90
N SER A 477 -2.78 17.00 11.13
CA SER A 477 -1.69 17.47 11.99
C SER A 477 -0.31 17.03 11.49
N ARG A 478 -0.15 15.79 11.02
CA ARG A 478 1.09 15.32 10.38
C ARG A 478 1.39 16.12 9.11
N GLU A 479 0.42 16.29 8.22
CA GLU A 479 0.57 17.08 7.00
C GLU A 479 0.93 18.53 7.31
N SER A 480 0.29 19.16 8.30
CA SER A 480 0.57 20.55 8.67
C SER A 480 1.99 20.74 9.20
N VAL A 481 2.50 19.82 10.03
CA VAL A 481 3.91 19.82 10.46
C VAL A 481 4.82 19.61 9.25
N PHE A 482 4.47 18.68 8.36
CA PHE A 482 5.28 18.37 7.19
C PHE A 482 5.41 19.54 6.21
N LEU A 483 4.31 20.24 5.90
CA LEU A 483 4.32 21.38 4.98
C LEU A 483 5.02 22.61 5.56
N VAL A 484 4.78 22.94 6.85
CA VAL A 484 5.46 24.07 7.53
C VAL A 484 6.97 23.85 7.62
N PHE A 485 7.42 22.59 7.72
CA PHE A 485 8.83 22.22 7.77
C PHE A 485 9.30 21.46 6.51
N TRP A 486 8.66 21.65 5.35
CA TRP A 486 8.98 20.92 4.11
C TRP A 486 10.45 21.08 3.73
N SER A 487 11.00 22.29 3.90
CA SER A 487 12.42 22.63 3.76
C SER A 487 13.36 21.69 4.54
N PHE A 488 12.96 21.25 5.74
CA PHE A 488 13.72 20.29 6.57
C PHE A 488 13.48 18.84 6.11
N PHE A 489 12.23 18.44 5.88
CA PHE A 489 11.91 17.06 5.48
C PHE A 489 12.46 16.70 4.09
N ASN A 490 12.57 17.67 3.18
CA ASN A 490 13.23 17.50 1.88
C ASN A 490 14.74 17.22 2.03
N GLN A 491 15.45 17.97 2.88
CA GLN A 491 16.88 17.72 3.13
C GLN A 491 17.12 16.36 3.81
N LEU A 492 16.25 15.97 4.74
CA LEU A 492 16.24 14.63 5.33
C LEU A 492 16.02 13.54 4.27
N TYR A 493 15.00 13.70 3.42
CA TYR A 493 14.66 12.76 2.35
C TYR A 493 15.82 12.56 1.37
N LEU A 494 16.41 13.64 0.85
CA LEU A 494 17.56 13.62 -0.05
C LEU A 494 18.77 12.89 0.55
N THR A 495 19.00 13.07 1.87
CA THR A 495 20.09 12.40 2.60
C THR A 495 19.88 10.88 2.73
N ILE A 496 18.63 10.44 2.84
CA ILE A 496 18.29 9.02 3.00
C ILE A 496 18.19 8.30 1.65
N PHE A 497 17.46 8.87 0.68
CA PHE A 497 17.01 8.19 -0.53
C PHE A 497 17.82 8.50 -1.82
N ASP A 498 18.92 9.26 -1.70
CA ASP A 498 19.79 9.81 -2.74
C ASP A 498 19.35 11.17 -3.29
N ALA A 499 20.32 12.09 -3.45
CA ALA A 499 20.12 13.50 -3.74
C ALA A 499 19.63 13.78 -5.19
N LYS A 500 19.58 12.75 -6.03
CA LYS A 500 18.99 12.80 -7.38
C LYS A 500 17.46 12.62 -7.38
N LYS A 501 16.88 12.17 -6.28
CA LYS A 501 15.44 11.94 -6.16
C LYS A 501 14.71 13.19 -5.74
N LYS A 502 13.52 13.42 -6.28
CA LYS A 502 12.65 14.51 -5.85
C LYS A 502 11.67 14.01 -4.80
N LEU A 503 11.39 14.85 -3.81
CA LEU A 503 10.23 14.76 -2.94
C LEU A 503 9.12 15.61 -3.58
N ALA A 504 7.87 15.14 -3.56
CA ALA A 504 6.75 15.94 -4.04
C ALA A 504 6.50 17.19 -3.14
N SER A 505 5.79 18.18 -3.67
CA SER A 505 5.30 19.33 -2.88
C SER A 505 4.26 18.90 -1.84
N LYS A 506 3.31 18.05 -2.24
CA LYS A 506 2.37 17.29 -1.39
C LYS A 506 2.64 15.78 -1.53
N PRO A 507 3.56 15.16 -0.76
CA PRO A 507 3.78 13.71 -0.80
C PRO A 507 2.62 12.92 -0.23
N LYS A 508 2.47 11.64 -0.63
CA LYS A 508 1.38 10.78 -0.13
C LYS A 508 1.47 10.59 1.40
N PRO A 509 0.35 10.42 2.14
CA PRO A 509 0.35 10.34 3.60
C PRO A 509 1.31 9.31 4.21
N TRP A 510 1.50 8.15 3.57
CA TRP A 510 2.47 7.13 4.00
C TRP A 510 3.93 7.61 3.94
N ARG A 511 4.26 8.50 2.99
CA ARG A 511 5.59 9.09 2.81
C ARG A 511 5.89 10.13 3.88
N ILE A 512 4.90 10.99 4.16
CA ILE A 512 4.93 11.95 5.27
C ILE A 512 5.16 11.19 6.59
N ASN A 513 4.34 10.18 6.85
CA ASN A 513 4.41 9.37 8.07
C ASN A 513 5.77 8.67 8.24
N LEU A 514 6.34 8.11 7.17
CA LEU A 514 7.68 7.52 7.19
C LEU A 514 8.77 8.54 7.54
N LEU A 515 8.77 9.72 6.90
CA LEU A 515 9.77 10.76 7.17
C LEU A 515 9.65 11.33 8.59
N MET A 516 8.43 11.45 9.13
CA MET A 516 8.19 11.85 10.52
C MET A 516 8.65 10.78 11.52
N TYR A 517 8.34 9.50 11.26
CA TYR A 517 8.83 8.37 12.07
C TYR A 517 10.36 8.31 12.11
N LEU A 518 11.02 8.48 10.96
CA LEU A 518 12.49 8.48 10.85
C LEU A 518 13.10 9.67 11.60
N ALA A 519 12.52 10.87 11.47
CA ALA A 519 12.95 12.07 12.21
C ALA A 519 12.84 11.87 13.73
N ASN A 520 11.70 11.36 14.23
CA ASN A 520 11.48 11.07 15.65
C ASN A 520 12.49 10.03 16.17
N SER A 521 12.66 8.93 15.44
CA SER A 521 13.49 7.80 15.84
C SER A 521 14.99 8.14 15.81
N GLY A 522 15.45 8.88 14.79
CA GLY A 522 16.82 9.40 14.75
C GLY A 522 17.09 10.48 15.79
N TRP A 523 16.09 11.29 16.13
CA TRP A 523 16.18 12.25 17.24
C TRP A 523 16.34 11.56 18.59
N LYS A 524 15.53 10.52 18.89
CA LYS A 524 15.64 9.72 20.14
C LYS A 524 17.09 9.28 20.41
N LEU A 525 17.82 8.81 19.38
CA LEU A 525 19.20 8.32 19.51
C LEU A 525 20.22 9.42 19.90
N ILE A 526 20.01 10.67 19.48
CA ILE A 526 21.01 11.75 19.66
C ILE A 526 20.58 12.87 20.61
N LYS A 527 19.31 12.88 21.05
CA LYS A 527 18.69 13.95 21.87
C LYS A 527 19.57 14.37 23.04
N HIS A 528 20.13 13.40 23.77
CA HIS A 528 20.97 13.64 24.94
C HIS A 528 22.25 14.43 24.59
N LEU A 529 22.92 14.10 23.48
CA LEU A 529 24.13 14.80 23.00
C LEU A 529 23.82 16.25 22.62
N VAL A 530 22.69 16.47 21.93
CA VAL A 530 22.28 17.81 21.49
C VAL A 530 21.85 18.66 22.68
N ILE A 531 21.12 18.10 23.66
CA ILE A 531 20.80 18.79 24.91
C ILE A 531 22.06 19.10 25.72
N ALA A 532 23.01 18.18 25.85
CA ALA A 532 24.26 18.40 26.57
C ALA A 532 25.09 19.56 25.97
N ARG A 533 25.07 19.74 24.65
CA ARG A 533 25.73 20.87 23.99
C ARG A 533 24.96 22.19 24.09
N PHE A 534 23.66 22.18 23.78
CA PHE A 534 22.88 23.42 23.66
C PHE A 534 22.23 23.88 24.97
N GLY A 535 22.06 23.00 25.95
CA GLY A 535 21.54 23.27 27.29
C GLY A 535 20.34 24.23 27.34
N ASN A 536 20.40 25.17 28.28
CA ASN A 536 19.41 26.24 28.44
C ASN A 536 19.75 27.50 27.61
N THR A 537 20.25 27.34 26.39
CA THR A 537 20.40 28.46 25.44
C THR A 537 19.05 28.87 24.82
N LYS A 538 18.86 30.17 24.55
CA LYS A 538 17.69 30.73 23.85
C LYS A 538 17.84 30.76 22.32
N ILE A 539 18.87 30.12 21.76
CA ILE A 539 19.24 30.19 20.33
C ILE A 539 18.04 29.82 19.45
N THR A 540 17.55 30.78 18.64
CA THR A 540 16.33 30.65 17.83
C THR A 540 16.36 29.44 16.90
N GLY A 541 17.50 29.18 16.24
CA GLY A 541 17.68 27.97 15.42
C GLY A 541 17.47 26.69 16.21
N TYR A 542 18.23 26.49 17.29
CA TYR A 542 18.10 25.33 18.16
C TYR A 542 16.66 25.17 18.69
N ARG A 543 16.06 26.21 19.26
CA ARG A 543 14.71 26.13 19.84
C ARG A 543 13.62 25.82 18.80
N THR A 544 13.78 26.27 17.56
CA THR A 544 12.85 25.96 16.46
C THR A 544 12.85 24.47 16.12
N PHE A 545 14.03 23.85 15.96
CA PHE A 545 14.11 22.44 15.61
C PHE A 545 13.99 21.50 16.82
N PHE A 546 14.23 22.00 18.04
CA PHE A 546 13.87 21.30 19.28
C PHE A 546 12.34 21.24 19.47
N ASP A 547 11.60 22.31 19.15
CA ASP A 547 10.12 22.26 19.06
C ASP A 547 9.68 21.23 18.01
N LEU A 548 10.22 21.28 16.79
CA LEU A 548 9.89 20.29 15.76
C LEU A 548 10.07 18.84 16.23
N LEU A 549 11.28 18.49 16.70
CA LEU A 549 11.69 17.11 16.96
C LEU A 549 11.22 16.56 18.30
N ASP A 550 11.14 17.38 19.34
CA ASP A 550 10.83 16.94 20.71
C ASP A 550 9.41 17.29 21.18
N ASN A 551 8.68 18.09 20.39
CA ASN A 551 7.32 18.53 20.70
C ASN A 551 6.31 18.21 19.59
N LEU A 552 6.52 18.68 18.35
CA LEU A 552 5.50 18.61 17.29
C LEU A 552 5.38 17.23 16.65
N ILE A 553 6.51 16.67 16.17
CA ILE A 553 6.53 15.35 15.54
C ILE A 553 6.02 14.25 16.47
N PRO A 554 6.48 14.10 17.73
CA PRO A 554 5.99 13.03 18.59
C PRO A 554 4.50 13.21 18.96
N ALA A 555 4.03 14.45 19.22
CA ALA A 555 2.60 14.69 19.50
C ALA A 555 1.69 14.29 18.32
N THR A 556 2.11 14.57 17.09
CA THR A 556 1.34 14.24 15.87
C THR A 556 1.45 12.76 15.47
N LEU A 557 2.55 12.08 15.80
CA LEU A 557 2.67 10.62 15.65
C LEU A 557 1.76 9.89 16.64
N ASP A 558 1.82 10.25 17.93
CA ASP A 558 1.23 9.52 19.06
C ASP A 558 -0.29 9.72 19.23
N ILE A 559 -0.84 10.89 18.86
CA ILE A 559 -2.23 11.29 19.17
C ILE A 559 -3.28 10.21 18.85
N TYR A 560 -3.10 9.51 17.74
CA TYR A 560 -4.02 8.47 17.28
C TYR A 560 -3.46 7.05 17.45
N THR A 561 -2.16 6.84 17.16
CA THR A 561 -1.49 5.53 17.26
C THR A 561 -1.42 5.00 18.70
N VAL A 562 -1.13 5.89 19.65
CA VAL A 562 -0.93 5.55 21.07
C VAL A 562 -2.10 6.04 21.90
N LEU A 563 -2.44 7.32 21.86
CA LEU A 563 -3.33 7.90 22.86
C LEU A 563 -4.81 7.52 22.63
N PHE A 564 -5.33 7.80 21.44
CA PHE A 564 -6.69 7.44 21.06
C PHE A 564 -6.93 5.92 21.18
N ARG A 565 -6.13 5.10 20.49
CA ARG A 565 -6.35 3.64 20.39
C ARG A 565 -6.27 2.89 21.73
N ASN A 566 -5.51 3.39 22.70
CA ASN A 566 -5.35 2.78 24.03
C ASN A 566 -6.16 3.50 25.13
N ASN A 567 -7.19 4.27 24.77
CA ASN A 567 -8.11 4.94 25.70
C ASN A 567 -7.42 5.86 26.73
N LYS A 568 -6.28 6.46 26.35
CA LYS A 568 -5.55 7.45 27.17
C LYS A 568 -6.21 8.82 27.10
N PHE A 569 -7.44 8.93 27.62
CA PHE A 569 -8.33 10.05 27.38
C PHE A 569 -7.79 11.40 27.90
N ASP A 570 -7.30 11.47 29.14
CA ASP A 570 -6.84 12.75 29.69
C ASP A 570 -5.50 13.18 29.06
N GLU A 571 -4.61 12.24 28.70
CA GLU A 571 -3.41 12.51 27.89
C GLU A 571 -3.76 12.92 26.44
N TYR A 572 -4.79 12.31 25.85
CA TYR A 572 -5.33 12.67 24.54
C TYR A 572 -5.85 14.10 24.55
N ILE A 573 -6.61 14.52 25.57
CA ILE A 573 -7.13 15.89 25.68
C ILE A 573 -6.00 16.93 25.86
N ASP A 574 -4.95 16.66 26.65
CA ASP A 574 -3.78 17.57 26.71
C ASP A 574 -3.04 17.64 25.36
N THR A 575 -2.94 16.51 24.66
CA THR A 575 -2.31 16.45 23.32
C THR A 575 -3.16 17.19 22.28
N ILE A 576 -4.49 17.07 22.31
CA ILE A 576 -5.42 17.86 21.49
C ILE A 576 -5.24 19.36 21.76
N TYR A 577 -5.09 19.77 23.02
CA TYR A 577 -4.83 21.18 23.37
C TYR A 577 -3.48 21.66 22.81
N ARG A 578 -2.44 20.83 22.88
CA ARG A 578 -1.12 21.09 22.28
C ARG A 578 -1.18 21.18 20.74
N LEU A 579 -1.97 20.32 20.09
CA LEU A 579 -2.22 20.38 18.65
C LEU A 579 -3.07 21.60 18.25
N TRP A 580 -4.02 22.03 19.07
CA TRP A 580 -4.75 23.29 18.84
C TRP A 580 -3.79 24.50 18.83
N CYS A 581 -2.92 24.62 19.83
CA CYS A 581 -1.86 25.64 19.87
C CYS A 581 -0.99 25.62 18.61
N MET A 582 -0.67 24.43 18.10
CA MET A 582 0.09 24.25 16.85
C MET A 582 -0.70 24.70 15.62
N MET A 583 -1.96 24.26 15.45
CA MET A 583 -2.81 24.60 14.31
C MET A 583 -3.08 26.10 14.21
N ARG A 584 -3.37 26.73 15.37
CA ARG A 584 -3.53 28.19 15.49
C ARG A 584 -2.26 28.94 15.08
N ARG A 585 -1.10 28.49 15.57
CA ARG A 585 0.20 29.04 15.17
C ARG A 585 0.46 28.90 13.66
N PHE A 586 0.11 27.75 13.09
CA PHE A 586 0.26 27.46 11.67
C PHE A 586 -0.80 28.12 10.77
N GLN A 587 -1.79 28.83 11.34
CA GLN A 587 -2.90 29.46 10.61
C GLN A 587 -3.76 28.45 9.82
N ARG A 588 -3.90 27.22 10.31
CA ARG A 588 -4.80 26.20 9.72
C ARG A 588 -6.24 26.45 10.15
N HIS A 589 -6.90 27.36 9.44
CA HIS A 589 -8.16 27.99 9.85
C HIS A 589 -9.38 27.04 10.04
N ASN A 590 -9.41 25.88 9.39
CA ASN A 590 -10.42 24.86 9.67
C ASN A 590 -10.16 24.20 11.02
N TYR A 591 -8.89 23.87 11.27
CA TYR A 591 -8.46 23.06 12.41
C TYR A 591 -8.29 23.85 13.70
N ASP A 592 -7.86 25.12 13.66
CA ASP A 592 -7.76 25.97 14.84
C ASP A 592 -9.14 26.30 15.45
N LYS A 593 -10.21 26.27 14.64
CA LYS A 593 -11.60 26.33 15.10
C LYS A 593 -12.14 24.97 15.57
N ILE A 594 -12.00 23.89 14.78
CA ILE A 594 -12.66 22.59 15.07
C ILE A 594 -12.10 21.89 16.34
N LEU A 595 -10.80 21.99 16.59
CA LEU A 595 -10.17 21.48 17.81
C LEU A 595 -10.68 22.23 19.05
N LEU A 596 -10.93 23.54 18.92
CA LEU A 596 -11.44 24.37 20.00
C LEU A 596 -12.92 24.08 20.32
N ALA A 597 -13.73 23.80 19.29
CA ALA A 597 -15.11 23.33 19.45
C ALA A 597 -15.18 22.04 20.28
N PHE A 598 -14.37 21.04 19.90
CA PHE A 598 -14.29 19.77 20.63
C PHE A 598 -13.79 19.92 22.07
N LEU A 599 -12.75 20.74 22.28
CA LEU A 599 -12.26 21.05 23.64
C LEU A 599 -13.34 21.73 24.51
N SER A 600 -14.15 22.61 23.93
CA SER A 600 -15.21 23.30 24.66
C SER A 600 -16.30 22.32 25.11
N ASP A 601 -16.71 21.40 24.25
CA ASP A 601 -17.69 20.36 24.59
C ASP A 601 -17.18 19.45 25.71
N VAL A 602 -15.94 18.95 25.60
CA VAL A 602 -15.32 18.10 26.62
C VAL A 602 -15.22 18.81 27.97
N TYR A 603 -14.82 20.09 27.98
CA TYR A 603 -14.76 20.85 29.22
C TYR A 603 -16.14 21.20 29.78
N TYR A 604 -17.13 21.49 28.92
CA TYR A 604 -18.51 21.69 29.34
C TYR A 604 -19.09 20.42 29.99
N TRP A 605 -18.95 19.27 29.34
CA TRP A 605 -19.34 17.96 29.89
C TRP A 605 -18.63 17.64 31.20
N LYS A 606 -17.34 17.96 31.35
CA LYS A 606 -16.62 17.85 32.64
C LYS A 606 -17.24 18.76 33.71
N SER A 607 -17.61 19.99 33.40
CA SER A 607 -18.17 20.95 34.38
C SER A 607 -19.57 20.61 34.89
N ILE A 608 -20.40 19.96 34.08
CA ILE A 608 -21.75 19.53 34.48
C ILE A 608 -21.81 18.08 34.97
N GLY A 609 -20.66 17.39 35.07
CA GLY A 609 -20.60 15.98 35.48
C GLY A 609 -21.25 15.01 34.48
N HIS A 610 -21.25 15.33 33.18
CA HIS A 610 -22.01 14.57 32.19
C HIS A 610 -21.45 13.14 32.00
N PRO A 611 -22.28 12.08 32.04
CA PRO A 611 -21.82 10.69 31.97
C PRO A 611 -20.97 10.33 30.74
N ILE A 612 -21.09 11.09 29.64
CA ILE A 612 -20.27 10.91 28.43
C ILE A 612 -18.77 10.97 28.70
N ILE A 613 -18.31 11.70 29.73
CA ILE A 613 -16.89 11.75 30.10
C ILE A 613 -16.38 10.37 30.53
N GLU A 614 -17.19 9.60 31.25
CA GLU A 614 -16.80 8.25 31.68
C GLU A 614 -16.88 7.24 30.52
N THR A 615 -17.85 7.41 29.61
CA THR A 615 -17.90 6.66 28.34
C THR A 615 -16.63 6.90 27.53
N LEU A 616 -16.21 8.17 27.38
CA LEU A 616 -15.03 8.56 26.62
C LEU A 616 -13.73 8.13 27.31
N LYS A 617 -13.62 8.21 28.64
CA LYS A 617 -12.45 7.69 29.39
C LYS A 617 -12.22 6.21 29.11
N ASN A 618 -13.28 5.40 29.15
CA ASN A 618 -13.15 3.95 29.05
C ASN A 618 -13.19 3.42 27.60
N ASN A 619 -13.72 4.18 26.63
CA ASN A 619 -14.03 3.69 25.27
C ASN A 619 -13.72 4.70 24.14
N LEU A 620 -12.78 5.64 24.34
CA LEU A 620 -12.41 6.65 23.33
C LEU A 620 -12.16 6.03 21.93
N ASN A 621 -11.47 4.90 21.88
CA ASN A 621 -11.09 4.17 20.67
C ASN A 621 -12.26 3.62 19.83
N MET A 622 -13.49 3.64 20.35
CA MET A 622 -14.69 3.24 19.59
C MET A 622 -15.13 4.33 18.60
N PHE A 623 -14.74 5.60 18.82
CA PHE A 623 -15.16 6.76 18.04
C PHE A 623 -14.28 6.95 16.78
N ASP A 624 -13.97 5.84 16.10
CA ASP A 624 -12.95 5.77 15.04
C ASP A 624 -13.56 5.79 13.63
N GLU A 625 -13.16 6.77 12.83
CA GLU A 625 -13.59 6.96 11.44
C GLU A 625 -12.74 6.19 10.41
N TYR A 626 -11.69 5.48 10.82
CA TYR A 626 -10.80 4.70 9.93
C TYR A 626 -11.54 3.70 9.04
N ILE A 627 -12.67 3.18 9.52
CA ILE A 627 -13.60 2.35 8.76
C ILE A 627 -14.04 3.02 7.46
N ILE A 628 -14.27 4.33 7.46
CA ILE A 628 -14.71 5.08 6.28
C ILE A 628 -13.59 5.15 5.25
N GLU A 629 -12.39 5.61 5.62
CA GLU A 629 -11.28 5.75 4.66
C GLU A 629 -10.78 4.41 4.11
N ASN A 630 -10.89 3.34 4.91
CA ASN A 630 -10.67 1.97 4.44
C ASN A 630 -11.74 1.55 3.40
N PHE A 631 -13.02 1.91 3.63
CA PHE A 631 -14.10 1.69 2.67
C PHE A 631 -13.93 2.53 1.40
N HIS A 632 -13.55 3.81 1.52
CA HIS A 632 -13.21 4.68 0.40
C HIS A 632 -12.06 4.11 -0.43
N SER A 633 -11.05 3.48 0.19
CA SER A 633 -9.97 2.80 -0.53
C SER A 633 -10.46 1.57 -1.33
N LEU A 634 -11.34 0.75 -0.74
CA LEU A 634 -12.00 -0.35 -1.47
C LEU A 634 -12.84 0.18 -2.64
N LEU A 635 -13.63 1.23 -2.44
CA LEU A 635 -14.43 1.83 -3.50
C LEU A 635 -13.55 2.46 -4.60
N ARG A 636 -12.46 3.15 -4.25
CA ARG A 636 -11.49 3.70 -5.21
C ARG A 636 -10.90 2.59 -6.10
N ARG A 637 -10.53 1.43 -5.54
CA ARG A 637 -10.04 0.26 -6.29
C ARG A 637 -11.03 -0.31 -7.30
N HIS A 638 -12.32 -0.33 -6.97
CA HIS A 638 -13.37 -0.84 -7.87
C HIS A 638 -13.69 0.13 -9.02
N THR A 639 -13.32 1.41 -8.92
CA THR A 639 -13.97 2.50 -9.70
C THR A 639 -13.05 3.26 -10.66
N THR A 640 -11.74 3.04 -10.59
CA THR A 640 -10.64 3.90 -11.12
C THR A 640 -10.67 4.32 -12.60
N GLU A 641 -11.44 3.68 -13.48
CA GLU A 641 -11.57 4.08 -14.90
C GLU A 641 -13.02 4.00 -15.45
N LYS A 642 -14.03 3.71 -14.61
CA LYS A 642 -15.32 3.14 -15.11
C LYS A 642 -16.61 3.78 -14.62
N VAL A 643 -16.57 4.66 -13.61
CA VAL A 643 -17.78 5.27 -13.08
C VAL A 643 -18.23 6.44 -13.95
N SER A 644 -19.13 6.17 -14.88
CA SER A 644 -19.83 7.18 -15.69
C SER A 644 -21.06 7.79 -15.03
N SER A 645 -21.46 7.31 -13.84
CA SER A 645 -22.60 7.83 -13.08
C SER A 645 -22.57 7.42 -11.61
N SER A 646 -23.12 8.29 -10.76
CA SER A 646 -23.42 8.05 -9.34
C SER A 646 -24.18 6.75 -9.08
N LYS A 647 -25.13 6.39 -9.95
CA LYS A 647 -25.92 5.15 -9.84
C LYS A 647 -25.05 3.89 -9.95
N SER A 648 -23.98 3.92 -10.77
CA SER A 648 -22.98 2.85 -10.76
C SER A 648 -22.25 2.85 -9.42
N LEU A 649 -21.69 4.00 -9.03
CA LEU A 649 -20.90 4.15 -7.82
C LEU A 649 -21.63 3.65 -6.56
N ARG A 650 -22.92 4.01 -6.42
CA ARG A 650 -23.80 3.55 -5.34
C ARG A 650 -23.96 2.03 -5.37
N ARG A 651 -24.34 1.43 -6.51
CA ARG A 651 -24.46 -0.04 -6.64
C ARG A 651 -23.15 -0.73 -6.26
N ASP A 652 -22.04 -0.20 -6.74
CA ASP A 652 -20.71 -0.79 -6.57
C ASP A 652 -20.26 -0.68 -5.08
N ALA A 653 -20.66 0.39 -4.37
CA ALA A 653 -20.52 0.53 -2.91
C ALA A 653 -21.45 -0.39 -2.11
N LEU A 654 -22.75 -0.48 -2.46
CA LEU A 654 -23.69 -1.41 -1.82
C LEU A 654 -23.26 -2.88 -2.00
N PHE A 655 -22.63 -3.19 -3.13
CA PHE A 655 -22.01 -4.48 -3.38
C PHE A 655 -20.79 -4.71 -2.46
N ILE A 656 -19.86 -3.74 -2.35
CA ILE A 656 -18.71 -3.86 -1.44
C ILE A 656 -19.20 -4.07 -0.01
N ASP A 657 -20.24 -3.34 0.42
CA ASP A 657 -20.89 -3.59 1.71
C ASP A 657 -21.31 -5.06 1.81
N ASN A 658 -22.18 -5.56 0.91
CA ASN A 658 -22.73 -6.91 1.02
C ASN A 658 -21.64 -8.01 1.10
N PHE A 659 -20.54 -7.88 0.34
CA PHE A 659 -19.50 -8.92 0.26
C PHE A 659 -18.22 -8.67 1.07
N ARG A 660 -18.11 -7.56 1.83
CA ARG A 660 -16.91 -7.22 2.64
C ARG A 660 -16.44 -8.35 3.57
N ASN A 661 -17.36 -9.18 4.05
CA ASN A 661 -17.10 -10.29 4.96
C ASN A 661 -16.94 -11.64 4.23
N GLU A 662 -17.29 -11.75 2.95
CA GLU A 662 -17.20 -12.97 2.12
C GLU A 662 -15.90 -13.03 1.30
N ASN A 663 -14.86 -12.32 1.72
CA ASN A 663 -13.62 -12.17 0.95
C ASN A 663 -12.70 -13.42 0.97
N LEU A 664 -13.20 -14.57 1.44
CA LEU A 664 -12.49 -15.85 1.56
C LEU A 664 -11.82 -16.31 0.26
N PHE A 665 -12.42 -15.97 -0.89
CA PHE A 665 -11.80 -16.21 -2.19
C PHE A 665 -10.50 -15.40 -2.36
N ALA A 666 -10.54 -14.08 -2.13
CA ALA A 666 -9.37 -13.24 -2.31
C ALA A 666 -8.27 -13.58 -1.28
N THR A 667 -8.61 -13.84 -0.02
CA THR A 667 -7.63 -14.22 1.01
C THR A 667 -6.92 -15.54 0.71
N SER A 668 -7.51 -16.41 -0.11
CA SER A 668 -6.94 -17.71 -0.49
C SER A 668 -6.10 -17.67 -1.78
N PHE A 669 -6.26 -16.63 -2.62
CA PHE A 669 -5.63 -16.57 -3.96
C PHE A 669 -4.86 -15.27 -4.27
N VAL A 670 -5.07 -14.18 -3.53
CA VAL A 670 -4.35 -12.91 -3.70
C VAL A 670 -3.14 -12.88 -2.76
N PRO A 671 -1.92 -12.55 -3.25
CA PRO A 671 -0.76 -12.41 -2.38
C PRO A 671 -0.92 -11.18 -1.47
N LYS A 672 -0.72 -11.37 -0.16
CA LYS A 672 -0.57 -10.23 0.78
C LYS A 672 0.57 -9.32 0.33
N ARG A 673 0.39 -8.00 0.43
CA ARG A 673 1.48 -7.04 0.24
C ARG A 673 2.18 -6.80 1.57
N ASP A 674 3.50 -6.90 1.58
CA ASP A 674 4.32 -6.34 2.65
C ASP A 674 4.49 -4.82 2.46
N TYR A 675 4.73 -4.11 3.55
CA TYR A 675 5.19 -2.72 3.50
C TYR A 675 6.55 -2.62 2.76
N PRO A 676 6.86 -1.55 1.99
CA PRO A 676 8.03 -1.52 1.10
C PRO A 676 9.41 -1.63 1.77
N TYR A 677 9.50 -1.46 3.09
CA TYR A 677 10.74 -1.48 3.86
C TYR A 677 10.66 -2.49 4.99
N LYS A 678 11.70 -3.33 5.13
CA LYS A 678 11.81 -4.28 6.25
C LYS A 678 12.42 -3.57 7.46
N LYS A 679 12.27 -4.14 8.66
CA LYS A 679 12.82 -3.56 9.90
C LYS A 679 14.31 -3.18 9.75
N LYS A 680 15.13 -4.05 9.15
CA LYS A 680 16.56 -3.78 8.89
C LYS A 680 16.80 -2.54 8.02
N ASP A 681 15.93 -2.28 7.04
CA ASP A 681 16.04 -1.09 6.17
C ASP A 681 15.70 0.17 6.97
N LEU A 682 14.65 0.11 7.82
CA LEU A 682 14.26 1.19 8.72
C LEU A 682 15.35 1.49 9.75
N ASP A 683 15.93 0.47 10.39
CA ASP A 683 17.00 0.62 11.39
C ASP A 683 18.23 1.36 10.79
N GLU A 684 18.59 1.07 9.53
CA GLU A 684 19.65 1.73 8.76
C GLU A 684 19.26 3.17 8.34
N MET A 685 17.99 3.41 7.94
CA MET A 685 17.49 4.78 7.69
C MET A 685 17.50 5.65 8.96
N ILE A 686 17.21 5.09 10.14
CA ILE A 686 17.23 5.78 11.44
C ILE A 686 18.67 6.20 11.79
N LYS A 687 19.67 5.35 11.56
CA LYS A 687 21.08 5.69 11.76
C LYS A 687 21.53 6.85 10.86
N ARG A 688 21.14 6.84 9.57
CA ARG A 688 21.41 7.98 8.67
C ARG A 688 20.65 9.25 9.06
N THR A 689 19.44 9.13 9.59
CA THR A 689 18.69 10.28 10.13
C THR A 689 19.43 10.88 11.34
N SER A 690 20.00 10.04 12.20
CA SER A 690 20.83 10.47 13.33
C SER A 690 22.09 11.21 12.87
N LEU A 691 22.79 10.70 11.84
CA LEU A 691 23.92 11.38 11.20
C LEU A 691 23.54 12.73 10.59
N PHE A 692 22.42 12.80 9.87
CA PHE A 692 21.88 14.05 9.32
C PHE A 692 21.62 15.08 10.43
N LEU A 693 20.92 14.68 11.49
CA LEU A 693 20.58 15.56 12.61
C LEU A 693 21.84 16.02 13.38
N LEU A 694 22.83 15.15 13.60
CA LEU A 694 24.12 15.55 14.22
C LEU A 694 24.85 16.60 13.39
N ASN A 695 24.92 16.43 12.06
CA ASN A 695 25.52 17.43 11.17
C ASN A 695 24.73 18.75 11.18
N PHE A 696 23.40 18.66 11.08
CA PHE A 696 22.49 19.81 11.11
C PHE A 696 22.64 20.66 12.38
N PHE A 697 22.71 20.03 13.56
CA PHE A 697 22.94 20.74 14.83
C PHE A 697 24.39 21.21 15.01
N ASP A 698 25.39 20.54 14.42
CA ASP A 698 26.78 21.03 14.37
C ASP A 698 26.89 22.32 13.54
N GLU A 699 26.09 22.47 12.47
CA GLU A 699 25.98 23.72 11.70
C GLU A 699 25.16 24.81 12.41
N ILE A 700 24.10 24.47 13.16
CA ILE A 700 23.41 25.47 14.00
C ILE A 700 24.39 26.04 15.02
N TRP A 701 25.22 25.18 15.65
CA TRP A 701 26.20 25.60 16.65
C TRP A 701 27.26 26.55 16.09
N LYS A 702 27.89 26.21 14.94
CA LYS A 702 28.95 27.03 14.31
C LYS A 702 28.50 28.44 13.90
N ASN A 703 27.21 28.63 13.68
CA ASN A 703 26.63 29.86 13.16
C ASN A 703 25.89 30.67 14.25
N ASP A 704 26.12 30.40 15.54
CA ASP A 704 25.39 30.98 16.69
C ASP A 704 23.86 30.78 16.61
N GLY A 705 23.41 29.83 15.78
CA GLY A 705 22.03 29.67 15.32
C GLY A 705 21.37 30.95 14.81
N LYS A 706 22.13 31.80 14.10
CA LYS A 706 21.65 33.00 13.39
C LYS A 706 20.46 32.65 12.49
N VAL A 707 19.44 33.50 12.53
CA VAL A 707 18.22 33.38 11.71
C VAL A 707 17.96 34.72 11.03
N GLU A 708 17.91 34.71 9.71
CA GLU A 708 17.61 35.91 8.93
C GLU A 708 16.10 35.99 8.64
N LYS A 709 15.50 37.17 8.80
CA LYS A 709 14.08 37.41 8.52
C LYS A 709 13.93 38.22 7.23
N LYS A 710 13.22 37.69 6.24
CA LYS A 710 12.85 38.38 4.99
C LYS A 710 11.34 38.56 4.89
N MET A 711 10.89 39.39 3.94
CA MET A 711 9.49 39.71 3.68
C MET A 711 9.17 39.36 2.22
N GLU A 712 8.49 38.23 2.01
CA GLU A 712 8.27 37.61 0.69
C GLU A 712 6.78 37.60 0.32
N GLY A 713 6.46 37.59 -0.98
CA GLY A 713 5.09 37.53 -1.50
C GLY A 713 4.80 38.59 -2.57
N LYS A 714 3.97 38.23 -3.58
CA LYS A 714 3.69 39.08 -4.75
C LYS A 714 2.64 40.18 -4.53
N ARG A 715 1.71 40.00 -3.58
CA ARG A 715 0.62 40.96 -3.26
C ARG A 715 0.69 41.40 -1.80
N THR A 716 0.59 40.45 -0.88
CA THR A 716 0.83 40.65 0.55
C THR A 716 2.20 40.09 0.93
N LYS A 717 3.05 40.92 1.55
CA LYS A 717 4.38 40.47 2.02
C LYS A 717 4.25 39.79 3.39
N LYS A 718 4.47 38.47 3.45
CA LYS A 718 4.51 37.69 4.69
C LYS A 718 5.95 37.55 5.20
N PRO A 719 6.18 37.44 6.52
CA PRO A 719 7.51 37.21 7.09
C PRO A 719 7.95 35.74 6.95
N TYR A 720 9.15 35.56 6.41
CA TYR A 720 9.82 34.27 6.23
C TYR A 720 11.19 34.28 6.92
N TYR A 721 11.66 33.10 7.32
CA TYR A 721 12.86 32.91 8.13
C TYR A 721 13.82 31.92 7.46
N TYR A 722 15.10 32.28 7.44
CA TYR A 722 16.19 31.45 6.90
C TYR A 722 17.11 31.05 8.04
N PHE A 723 17.40 29.75 8.16
CA PHE A 723 18.34 29.19 9.14
C PHE A 723 19.60 28.77 8.39
N THR A 724 20.79 29.10 8.90
CA THR A 724 22.06 28.88 8.18
C THR A 724 22.29 27.42 7.75
N SER A 725 21.73 26.45 8.47
CA SER A 725 21.85 25.01 8.15
C SER A 725 20.96 24.52 7.00
N ILE A 726 20.01 25.31 6.48
CA ILE A 726 19.09 24.92 5.40
C ILE A 726 18.94 26.07 4.37
N PRO A 727 19.18 25.84 3.07
CA PRO A 727 19.23 26.90 2.06
C PRO A 727 17.87 27.45 1.61
N THR A 728 16.76 27.02 2.22
CA THR A 728 15.38 27.41 1.86
C THR A 728 14.66 28.02 3.06
N SER A 729 13.69 28.91 2.79
CA SER A 729 12.95 29.63 3.82
C SER A 729 11.91 28.76 4.54
N PHE A 730 11.45 29.27 5.69
CA PHE A 730 10.38 28.72 6.51
C PHE A 730 9.36 29.84 6.82
N PRO A 731 8.05 29.54 6.86
CA PRO A 731 7.04 30.53 7.25
C PRO A 731 7.15 30.86 8.74
N PHE A 732 6.65 32.03 9.16
CA PHE A 732 6.66 32.46 10.57
C PHE A 732 6.10 31.43 11.56
N GLY A 733 5.06 30.68 11.17
CA GLY A 733 4.45 29.61 11.97
C GLY A 733 5.41 28.49 12.39
N ALA A 734 6.55 28.34 11.72
CA ALA A 734 7.59 27.38 12.12
C ALA A 734 8.28 27.76 13.44
N LEU A 735 8.34 29.04 13.81
CA LEU A 735 8.99 29.46 15.07
C LEU A 735 8.23 28.97 16.31
N PRO A 736 8.90 28.75 17.46
CA PRO A 736 8.24 28.37 18.71
C PRO A 736 7.10 29.32 19.13
N LEU A 737 6.16 28.79 19.91
CA LEU A 737 4.92 29.50 20.29
C LEU A 737 5.16 30.89 20.93
N GLY A 738 6.27 31.09 21.64
CA GLY A 738 6.59 32.36 22.29
C GLY A 738 6.80 33.51 21.31
N TYR A 739 7.32 33.24 20.11
CA TYR A 739 7.54 34.26 19.07
C TYR A 739 6.24 34.83 18.49
N HIS A 740 5.11 34.14 18.71
CA HIS A 740 3.77 34.57 18.30
C HIS A 740 3.06 35.42 19.38
N SER A 741 3.66 35.52 20.57
CA SER A 741 3.11 36.32 21.67
C SER A 741 3.42 37.82 21.54
N PRO A 742 2.69 38.70 22.26
CA PRO A 742 2.94 40.14 22.23
C PRO A 742 4.34 40.58 22.70
N ILE A 743 5.09 39.71 23.38
CA ILE A 743 6.46 39.94 23.84
C ILE A 743 7.28 38.68 23.46
N PRO A 744 7.90 38.63 22.27
CA PRO A 744 8.67 37.47 21.84
C PRO A 744 9.94 37.25 22.71
N PRO A 745 10.51 36.03 22.73
CA PRO A 745 11.70 35.71 23.53
C PRO A 745 12.87 36.67 23.25
N ASN A 746 13.43 37.25 24.31
CA ASN A 746 14.49 38.24 24.19
C ASN A 746 15.86 37.57 24.09
N MET A 747 16.62 37.84 23.02
CA MET A 747 17.99 37.31 22.86
C MET A 747 19.04 38.08 23.68
N LYS A 748 18.75 39.30 24.15
CA LYS A 748 19.69 40.16 24.91
C LYS A 748 19.56 40.01 26.43
N LYS A 749 18.56 39.29 26.92
CA LYS A 749 18.31 39.04 28.36
C LYS A 749 17.85 37.59 28.54
N PHE A 750 18.33 36.92 29.58
CA PHE A 750 17.89 35.56 29.87
C PHE A 750 16.41 35.54 30.26
N CYS A 751 16.03 36.08 31.42
CA CYS A 751 14.65 36.04 31.88
C CYS A 751 13.73 37.02 31.13
N ASP A 752 12.61 36.51 30.61
CA ASP A 752 11.56 37.28 29.91
C ASP A 752 10.44 37.80 30.84
N LYS A 753 10.52 37.56 32.16
CA LYS A 753 9.54 38.09 33.13
C LYS A 753 9.64 39.62 33.18
N LYS A 754 8.49 40.30 33.13
CA LYS A 754 8.43 41.76 33.31
C LYS A 754 9.08 42.18 34.63
N PHE A 755 9.89 43.24 34.56
CA PHE A 755 10.60 43.83 35.71
C PHE A 755 11.56 42.89 36.47
N CYS A 756 12.04 41.80 35.83
CA CYS A 756 13.15 41.01 36.38
C CYS A 756 14.40 41.89 36.58
N LYS A 757 14.92 41.95 37.82
CA LYS A 757 16.12 42.72 38.19
C LYS A 757 17.43 41.91 38.17
N LYS A 758 17.35 40.57 38.22
CA LYS A 758 18.51 39.67 38.14
C LYS A 758 19.25 39.80 36.80
N SER A 759 20.56 39.62 36.83
CA SER A 759 21.49 39.75 35.70
C SER A 759 21.49 38.52 34.77
N THR A 760 22.21 38.60 33.65
CA THR A 760 22.43 37.46 32.73
C THR A 760 23.46 36.44 33.23
N SER A 761 24.12 36.70 34.35
CA SER A 761 25.10 35.80 35.00
C SER A 761 24.48 34.71 35.87
N ASP A 762 23.24 34.93 36.31
CA ASP A 762 22.59 34.19 37.39
C ASP A 762 22.03 32.88 36.81
N SER A 763 22.90 31.87 36.66
CA SER A 763 22.68 30.70 35.78
C SER A 763 21.64 29.66 36.27
N GLU A 764 20.67 30.06 37.07
CA GLU A 764 19.59 29.21 37.62
C GLU A 764 18.25 29.56 36.98
N GLY A 765 17.92 28.86 35.89
CA GLY A 765 16.67 29.05 35.18
C GLY A 765 16.45 28.13 33.97
N GLU A 766 15.21 28.07 33.52
CA GLU A 766 14.72 27.17 32.46
C GLU A 766 14.41 27.96 31.18
N VAL A 767 14.65 27.34 30.01
CA VAL A 767 14.13 27.82 28.72
C VAL A 767 13.04 26.87 28.24
N LEU A 768 11.81 27.37 28.20
CA LEU A 768 10.62 26.61 27.84
C LEU A 768 10.61 26.23 26.36
N ILE A 769 9.77 25.25 26.01
CA ILE A 769 9.59 24.81 24.61
C ILE A 769 9.13 25.95 23.69
N CYS A 770 8.41 26.94 24.24
CA CYS A 770 7.98 28.12 23.51
C CYS A 770 9.10 29.14 23.22
N GLY A 771 10.32 28.91 23.74
CA GLY A 771 11.50 29.78 23.57
C GLY A 771 11.67 30.85 24.64
N HIS A 772 10.62 31.17 25.41
CA HIS A 772 10.74 32.05 26.58
C HIS A 772 11.55 31.40 27.69
N ALA A 773 12.27 32.21 28.46
CA ALA A 773 13.10 31.74 29.55
C ALA A 773 12.86 32.50 30.86
N TYR A 774 13.08 31.82 31.98
CA TYR A 774 12.79 32.36 33.31
C TYR A 774 13.83 31.86 34.32
N HIS A 775 14.35 32.78 35.17
CA HIS A 775 15.06 32.36 36.39
C HIS A 775 14.10 31.54 37.27
N GLU A 776 14.58 30.59 38.06
CA GLU A 776 13.70 29.64 38.72
C GLU A 776 12.69 30.30 39.66
N GLU A 777 13.14 31.19 40.56
CA GLU A 777 12.27 32.06 41.38
C GLU A 777 11.23 32.82 40.54
N CYS A 778 11.66 33.37 39.39
CA CYS A 778 10.79 34.13 38.51
C CYS A 778 9.67 33.27 37.91
N PHE A 779 9.96 31.99 37.63
CA PHE A 779 9.01 31.02 37.09
C PHE A 779 8.09 30.43 38.19
N ARG A 780 8.63 30.12 39.37
CA ARG A 780 7.86 29.73 40.57
C ARG A 780 6.80 30.78 40.92
N VAL A 781 7.16 32.07 40.91
CA VAL A 781 6.22 33.19 41.13
C VAL A 781 5.16 33.33 40.01
N LEU A 782 5.41 32.80 38.82
CA LEU A 782 4.41 32.70 37.73
C LEU A 782 3.62 31.38 37.77
N GLY A 783 3.73 30.59 38.85
CA GLY A 783 3.04 29.30 38.98
C GLY A 783 3.48 28.25 37.95
N LEU A 784 4.73 28.34 37.46
CA LEU A 784 5.29 27.53 36.37
C LEU A 784 4.54 27.67 35.02
N LYS A 785 3.97 28.86 34.76
CA LYS A 785 3.19 29.16 33.54
C LYS A 785 3.81 30.31 32.74
N CYS A 786 3.80 30.20 31.40
CA CYS A 786 4.29 31.29 30.54
C CYS A 786 3.20 32.36 30.33
N GLU A 787 3.31 33.48 31.06
CA GLU A 787 2.41 34.65 30.99
C GLU A 787 2.23 35.18 29.55
N HIS A 788 3.30 35.18 28.75
CA HIS A 788 3.29 35.69 27.38
C HIS A 788 2.52 34.77 26.43
N CYS A 789 2.72 33.45 26.53
CA CYS A 789 1.94 32.47 25.77
C CYS A 789 0.47 32.48 26.19
N TYR A 790 0.16 32.60 27.48
CA TYR A 790 -1.21 32.76 27.95
C TYR A 790 -1.93 33.93 27.26
N LYS A 791 -1.30 35.10 27.14
CA LYS A 791 -1.88 36.28 26.48
C LYS A 791 -2.14 36.10 24.97
N TYR A 792 -1.32 35.29 24.30
CA TYR A 792 -1.57 34.92 22.89
C TYR A 792 -2.74 33.95 22.75
N LEU A 793 -2.80 32.95 23.64
CA LEU A 793 -3.81 31.90 23.60
C LEU A 793 -5.18 32.39 24.09
N ASP A 794 -5.26 33.18 25.17
CA ASP A 794 -6.51 33.85 25.61
C ASP A 794 -7.13 34.68 24.48
N LYS A 795 -6.32 35.55 23.85
CA LYS A 795 -6.75 36.37 22.73
C LYS A 795 -7.23 35.49 21.57
N SER A 796 -6.51 34.41 21.27
CA SER A 796 -6.89 33.46 20.22
C SER A 796 -8.18 32.70 20.54
N ILE A 797 -8.43 32.33 21.81
CA ILE A 797 -9.70 31.72 22.24
C ILE A 797 -10.84 32.68 21.95
N ASN A 798 -10.73 33.96 22.29
CA ASN A 798 -11.77 34.96 22.03
C ASN A 798 -12.06 35.09 20.51
N GLU A 799 -11.00 35.25 19.71
CA GLU A 799 -11.11 35.43 18.25
C GLU A 799 -11.74 34.21 17.55
N LEU A 800 -11.26 33.01 17.86
CA LEU A 800 -11.74 31.77 17.25
C LEU A 800 -13.15 31.40 17.72
N THR A 801 -13.45 31.64 19.00
CA THR A 801 -14.81 31.51 19.55
C THR A 801 -15.79 32.38 18.77
N ASN A 802 -15.48 33.67 18.63
CA ASN A 802 -16.36 34.61 17.92
C ASN A 802 -16.51 34.22 16.44
N SER A 803 -15.42 33.89 15.75
CA SER A 803 -15.43 33.48 14.34
C SER A 803 -16.23 32.20 14.08
N TYR A 804 -16.06 31.17 14.92
CA TYR A 804 -16.79 29.91 14.77
C TYR A 804 -18.28 30.06 15.12
N ASN A 805 -18.60 30.82 16.17
CA ASN A 805 -19.98 31.16 16.53
C ASN A 805 -20.68 31.96 15.43
N GLN A 806 -19.97 32.84 14.73
CA GLN A 806 -20.48 33.52 13.54
C GLN A 806 -20.77 32.52 12.42
N ARG A 807 -19.87 31.56 12.12
CA ARG A 807 -20.09 30.52 11.09
C ARG A 807 -21.29 29.62 11.37
N LEU A 808 -21.64 29.37 12.63
CA LEU A 808 -22.89 28.68 13.01
C LEU A 808 -24.17 29.50 12.73
N HIS A 809 -24.06 30.77 12.34
CA HIS A 809 -25.18 31.69 12.13
C HIS A 809 -25.14 32.45 10.79
N LEU A 810 -24.09 32.28 9.98
CA LEU A 810 -24.05 32.80 8.60
C LEU A 810 -25.16 32.18 7.73
N GLU A 811 -25.46 32.81 6.60
CA GLU A 811 -26.24 32.22 5.50
C GLU A 811 -25.44 31.15 4.74
N GLU A 812 -26.13 30.26 4.00
CA GLU A 812 -25.45 29.17 3.27
C GLU A 812 -24.47 29.69 2.22
N ALA A 813 -24.90 30.64 1.38
CA ALA A 813 -24.05 31.21 0.32
C ALA A 813 -22.82 31.95 0.88
N GLN A 814 -22.94 32.61 2.05
CA GLN A 814 -21.80 33.28 2.68
C GLN A 814 -20.84 32.27 3.32
N LEU A 815 -21.36 31.24 4.00
CA LEU A 815 -20.53 30.18 4.58
C LEU A 815 -19.83 29.34 3.49
N GLU A 816 -20.46 29.11 2.34
CA GLU A 816 -19.81 28.47 1.19
C GLU A 816 -18.61 29.29 0.70
N LEU A 817 -18.70 30.62 0.61
CA LEU A 817 -17.54 31.46 0.25
C LEU A 817 -16.43 31.37 1.31
N ASP A 818 -16.79 31.54 2.59
CA ASP A 818 -15.89 31.42 3.76
C ASP A 818 -15.11 30.09 3.80
N ILE A 819 -15.73 29.00 3.33
CA ILE A 819 -15.12 27.66 3.27
C ILE A 819 -14.29 27.49 2.00
N ASN A 820 -14.79 27.91 0.83
CA ASN A 820 -14.05 27.75 -0.43
C ASN A 820 -12.76 28.59 -0.48
N GLU A 821 -12.67 29.74 0.23
CA GLU A 821 -11.41 30.49 0.41
C GLU A 821 -10.40 29.78 1.34
N GLU A 822 -10.84 28.80 2.14
CA GLU A 822 -9.99 28.02 3.06
C GLU A 822 -9.64 26.60 2.52
N MET A 823 -9.92 26.32 1.23
CA MET A 823 -9.63 25.04 0.56
C MET A 823 -8.61 25.17 -0.60
N ASP A 824 -7.36 24.74 -0.38
CA ASP A 824 -6.37 24.56 -1.45
C ASP A 824 -6.63 23.25 -2.23
N GLU A 825 -6.65 23.30 -3.57
CA GLU A 825 -6.91 22.13 -4.41
C GLU A 825 -5.87 21.00 -4.24
N ASP A 826 -6.34 19.75 -4.29
CA ASP A 826 -5.51 18.53 -4.26
C ASP A 826 -5.45 17.85 -5.62
N ASN A 827 -4.30 17.99 -6.30
CA ASN A 827 -3.90 17.13 -7.40
C ASN A 827 -2.81 16.15 -6.89
N CYS A 828 -3.18 14.89 -6.71
CA CYS A 828 -2.24 13.83 -6.34
C CYS A 828 -1.51 13.28 -7.57
N GLU A 829 -0.21 13.56 -7.69
CA GLU A 829 0.65 12.84 -8.63
C GLU A 829 0.90 11.38 -8.18
N LEU A 830 1.14 10.49 -9.15
CA LEU A 830 1.42 9.07 -8.90
C LEU A 830 2.85 8.84 -8.39
N GLU A 831 3.14 9.19 -7.12
CA GLU A 831 4.39 8.79 -6.46
C GLU A 831 4.55 7.25 -6.45
N GLU A 832 5.66 6.75 -6.99
CA GLU A 832 6.10 5.36 -6.89
C GLU A 832 6.84 5.08 -5.55
N THR A 833 7.06 3.81 -5.21
CA THR A 833 7.80 3.40 -4.01
C THR A 833 9.31 3.37 -4.24
N ASP A 834 10.07 4.11 -3.43
CA ASP A 834 11.51 4.22 -3.60
C ASP A 834 12.28 3.02 -3.05
N GLY A 835 12.82 2.20 -3.96
CA GLY A 835 13.77 1.14 -3.60
C GLY A 835 14.98 1.71 -2.84
N TYR A 836 15.20 1.18 -1.63
CA TYR A 836 16.33 1.54 -0.77
C TYR A 836 17.53 0.64 -1.02
N LYS A 837 18.73 1.17 -0.75
CA LYS A 837 19.98 0.39 -0.71
C LYS A 837 20.74 0.72 0.57
N SER A 838 20.95 -0.30 1.40
CA SER A 838 21.87 -0.23 2.54
C SER A 838 23.25 0.19 2.03
N LYS A 839 23.90 1.12 2.73
CA LYS A 839 25.34 1.33 2.59
C LYS A 839 26.03 0.36 3.56
N ILE A 840 27.35 0.26 3.44
CA ILE A 840 28.20 -0.50 4.35
C ILE A 840 28.96 0.54 5.19
N GLY A 841 29.02 0.34 6.51
CA GLY A 841 29.78 1.20 7.43
C GLY A 841 29.03 2.34 8.13
N THR A 842 27.71 2.50 7.93
CA THR A 842 26.94 3.59 8.56
C THR A 842 26.90 3.51 10.10
N ASP A 843 27.05 2.32 10.71
CA ASP A 843 27.22 2.19 12.17
C ASP A 843 28.54 2.82 12.67
N SER A 844 29.67 2.53 12.03
CA SER A 844 30.97 3.10 12.40
C SER A 844 31.07 4.59 12.06
N GLU A 845 30.38 5.04 11.00
CA GLU A 845 30.20 6.46 10.68
C GLU A 845 29.43 7.20 11.80
N LEU A 846 28.32 6.63 12.28
CA LEU A 846 27.52 7.20 13.37
C LEU A 846 28.28 7.23 14.69
N GLN A 847 28.94 6.13 15.07
CA GLN A 847 29.78 6.07 16.28
C GLN A 847 30.90 7.12 16.26
N LYS A 848 31.64 7.22 15.14
CA LYS A 848 32.67 8.25 14.97
C LYS A 848 32.09 9.65 15.09
N ARG A 849 30.94 9.91 14.45
CA ARG A 849 30.32 11.24 14.45
C ARG A 849 29.77 11.65 15.82
N ILE A 850 29.28 10.70 16.62
CA ILE A 850 28.88 10.89 18.02
C ILE A 850 30.08 11.31 18.87
N LEU A 851 31.23 10.63 18.71
CA LEU A 851 32.46 10.98 19.42
C LEU A 851 32.98 12.37 19.02
N GLU A 852 33.00 12.68 17.72
CA GLU A 852 33.34 14.02 17.21
C GLU A 852 32.39 15.12 17.72
N PHE A 853 31.09 14.82 17.89
CA PHE A 853 30.13 15.78 18.41
C PHE A 853 30.32 16.01 19.91
N SER A 854 30.63 14.95 20.66
CA SER A 854 30.86 14.99 22.11
C SER A 854 32.15 15.75 22.44
N ASN A 855 33.27 15.40 21.79
CA ASN A 855 34.58 16.00 22.06
C ASN A 855 34.61 17.51 21.77
N LYS A 856 33.95 17.97 20.70
CA LYS A 856 33.81 19.42 20.39
C LYS A 856 33.02 20.20 21.45
N THR A 857 32.19 19.52 22.25
CA THR A 857 31.43 20.14 23.34
C THR A 857 32.33 20.36 24.55
N LEU A 858 33.10 19.34 24.94
CA LEU A 858 34.08 19.41 26.03
C LEU A 858 35.21 20.43 25.77
N SER A 859 35.71 20.51 24.54
CA SER A 859 36.77 21.46 24.19
C SER A 859 36.34 22.94 24.26
N PHE A 860 35.03 23.22 24.22
CA PHE A 860 34.48 24.58 24.25
C PHE A 860 33.92 24.99 25.62
N THR A 861 33.65 24.03 26.52
CA THR A 861 33.31 24.33 27.92
C THR A 861 34.56 24.70 28.73
N ASN A 862 35.68 24.02 28.48
CA ASN A 862 36.96 24.24 29.16
C ASN A 862 37.58 25.64 28.90
N SER A 863 37.09 26.40 27.92
CA SER A 863 37.52 27.79 27.68
C SER A 863 36.69 28.84 28.42
N HIS A 864 35.60 28.47 29.10
CA HIS A 864 34.67 29.46 29.68
C HIS A 864 34.13 29.23 31.10
N ARG A 865 34.34 28.07 31.75
CA ARG A 865 34.17 27.92 33.22
C ARG A 865 35.21 26.97 33.80
N THR A 866 35.66 27.25 35.02
CA THR A 866 36.57 26.40 35.81
C THR A 866 35.91 25.07 36.17
N LEU A 867 36.70 23.99 36.21
CA LEU A 867 36.19 22.64 36.48
C LEU A 867 35.86 22.42 37.95
N GLN A 868 34.64 21.94 38.19
CA GLN A 868 34.35 20.86 39.14
C GLN A 868 33.10 20.10 38.68
N ASP A 869 32.97 18.85 39.11
CA ASP A 869 31.76 18.00 39.06
C ASP A 869 31.17 17.60 37.69
N ILE A 870 31.98 17.01 36.80
CA ILE A 870 31.47 15.96 35.87
C ILE A 870 32.44 14.76 35.80
N THR A 871 32.37 13.86 36.79
CA THR A 871 32.89 12.50 36.71
C THR A 871 31.98 11.52 37.45
N ASN A 872 30.86 11.14 36.83
CA ASN A 872 30.09 9.90 37.06
C ASN A 872 28.78 9.92 36.25
N LEU A 873 28.83 9.38 35.01
CA LEU A 873 27.74 8.70 34.28
C LEU A 873 28.20 8.32 32.86
#